data_AF-A0AAD7Z5I8-F1
#
_entry.id   AF-A0AAD7Z5I8-F1
#
_cell.length_a   1.000
_cell.length_b   1.000
_cell.length_c   1.000
_cell.angle_alpha   90.00
_cell.angle_beta   90.00
_cell.angle_gamma   90.00
#
_symmetry.space_group_name_H-M   'P 1'
#
loop_
_entity.id
_entity.type
_entity.pdbx_description
1 polymer ?
#
loop_
_entity_poly.entity_id
_entity_poly.type
_entity_poly.pdbx_seq_one_letter_code
_entity_poly.pdbx_strand_id
1 'polypeptide(L)'
;ALENTYTNAEKLLTAAEELAQTGECNADEIYSVAHELESHVTSFAARVEQRRRRLDLAVLFYSHDKELAGWVDELRQENDEAADTLEAAERLLEQCGQQRESSLDACISTIAQGETLLQELRSAGVTAEMDSTGSVAAVEAALDRLNKQREELEELWATRKLKLDLCLRLRLFERDALEVSSQLELWSEELQHTELSRDIQKAEQLLRLHNESVSHMQNTTFQVLQTNQDYAFETSGMSLMADSQYSAQTRVQVLLEFLHEREMDLEDLAEIKRVKLEQCVQLCQFQNDANQVVSWIRNGEAMLMASFAIPSCLQDAEQLKKEHEQFQVAIEKTHTSAVQVKHRAEALISANHYDPQSVREIAEEVTKRWQQLVTCAEERHKLVTASINFYKTAEQVCSVLDSLEREYKRDEDWCGGGTPADKMTAATAVSQLINKHQEQKEAFLKACTLARRTAETFLKYTGRSLQYYNYQGEASSRNSENRVKNILEKLLSQENKVLEHWTQRKKRLDQCQQYVLFERSAKQAIEWIHDTGEFYLSTHTNVGQSKEETETLLSEHNEFKGTAKETRERVKLLIQLADSLVEKGHAHASAIKQWVAAVDNRYKDFSSRMDKYRKTINLYLYTNSKLRTCCIVNKADIVVAVFKWQELIDIKTSVLVWINI
;
A
#
# COMPACT_ATOMS: atom_id res chain seq x y z
N ALA A 1 91.65 91.49 -19.01
CA ALA A 1 92.52 91.31 -20.19
C ALA A 1 91.83 91.78 -21.48
N LEU A 2 90.65 91.23 -21.81
CA LEU A 2 89.84 91.62 -22.96
C LEU A 2 89.45 93.12 -22.99
N GLU A 3 89.02 93.65 -21.85
CA GLU A 3 88.63 95.06 -21.69
C GLU A 3 89.78 96.02 -22.06
N ASN A 4 91.03 95.67 -21.71
CA ASN A 4 92.21 96.45 -22.10
C ASN A 4 92.48 96.37 -23.61
N THR A 5 92.16 95.25 -24.27
CA THR A 5 92.34 95.08 -25.72
C THR A 5 91.32 95.91 -26.51
N TYR A 6 90.05 95.94 -26.08
CA TYR A 6 89.02 96.81 -26.66
C TYR A 6 89.36 98.28 -26.46
N THR A 7 89.71 98.67 -25.23
CA THR A 7 90.07 100.06 -24.90
C THR A 7 91.31 100.54 -25.66
N ASN A 8 92.29 99.67 -25.91
CA ASN A 8 93.47 100.00 -26.70
C ASN A 8 93.15 100.10 -28.20
N ALA A 9 92.30 99.22 -28.74
CA ALA A 9 91.86 99.30 -30.12
C ALA A 9 91.04 100.56 -30.40
N GLU A 10 90.13 100.92 -29.49
CA GLU A 10 89.31 102.13 -29.56
C GLU A 10 90.17 103.40 -29.53
N LYS A 11 91.18 103.45 -28.65
CA LYS A 11 92.19 104.53 -28.62
C LYS A 11 93.02 104.61 -29.90
N LEU A 12 93.38 103.47 -30.50
CA LEU A 12 94.14 103.42 -31.75
C LEU A 12 93.30 103.85 -32.96
N LEU A 13 92.01 103.48 -33.00
CA LEU A 13 91.06 103.94 -34.02
C LEU A 13 90.83 105.46 -33.91
N THR A 14 90.65 105.97 -32.69
CA THR A 14 90.52 107.41 -32.42
C THR A 14 91.79 108.17 -32.82
N ALA A 15 92.97 107.64 -32.48
CA ALA A 15 94.26 108.23 -32.88
C ALA A 15 94.50 108.17 -34.40
N ALA A 16 94.01 107.13 -35.09
CA ALA A 16 94.07 107.03 -36.54
C ALA A 16 93.14 108.04 -37.25
N GLU A 17 91.94 108.30 -36.71
CA GLU A 17 91.05 109.37 -37.18
C GLU A 17 91.68 110.76 -37.01
N GLU A 18 92.34 111.02 -35.89
CA GLU A 18 93.07 112.26 -35.64
C GLU A 18 94.27 112.41 -36.59
N LEU A 19 95.06 111.35 -36.81
CA LEU A 19 96.21 111.33 -37.73
C LEU A 19 95.83 111.48 -39.21
N ALA A 20 94.64 111.02 -39.63
CA ALA A 20 94.15 111.22 -40.99
C ALA A 20 93.70 112.68 -41.26
N GLN A 21 93.32 113.43 -40.22
CA GLN A 21 92.89 114.84 -40.33
C GLN A 21 94.04 115.86 -40.33
N THR A 22 95.23 115.50 -39.85
CA THR A 22 96.38 116.42 -39.74
C THR A 22 97.10 116.67 -41.07
N GLY A 23 96.88 115.83 -42.10
CA GLY A 23 97.43 115.99 -43.45
C GLY A 23 98.93 115.68 -43.60
N GLU A 24 99.61 115.22 -42.55
CA GLU A 24 101.04 114.87 -42.57
C GLU A 24 101.33 113.47 -43.18
N CYS A 25 100.30 112.63 -43.32
CA CYS A 25 100.35 111.27 -43.86
C CYS A 25 99.23 111.05 -44.90
N ASN A 26 99.33 109.99 -45.73
CA ASN A 26 98.30 109.65 -46.71
C ASN A 26 97.02 109.13 -46.03
N ALA A 27 95.95 109.93 -46.06
CA ALA A 27 94.70 109.63 -45.35
C ALA A 27 94.04 108.31 -45.81
N ASP A 28 94.12 107.96 -47.10
CA ASP A 28 93.53 106.72 -47.63
C ASP A 28 94.22 105.46 -47.06
N GLU A 29 95.53 105.51 -46.81
CA GLU A 29 96.27 104.40 -46.19
C GLU A 29 95.94 104.29 -44.69
N ILE A 30 95.80 105.42 -43.98
CA ILE A 30 95.43 105.41 -42.55
C ILE A 30 94.01 104.88 -42.37
N TYR A 31 93.04 105.32 -43.17
CA TYR A 31 91.68 104.78 -43.13
C TYR A 31 91.62 103.30 -43.53
N SER A 32 92.43 102.86 -44.50
CA SER A 32 92.54 101.44 -44.85
C SER A 32 93.02 100.59 -43.65
N VAL A 33 94.07 101.02 -42.96
CA VAL A 33 94.62 100.30 -41.79
C VAL A 33 93.68 100.39 -40.57
N ALA A 34 93.02 101.52 -40.36
CA ALA A 34 92.01 101.69 -39.31
C ALA A 34 90.78 100.80 -39.57
N HIS A 35 90.29 100.72 -40.81
CA HIS A 35 89.17 99.85 -41.16
C HIS A 35 89.57 98.36 -41.10
N GLU A 36 90.83 98.03 -41.40
CA GLU A 36 91.39 96.69 -41.20
C GLU A 36 91.49 96.34 -39.70
N LEU A 37 91.91 97.29 -38.86
CA LEU A 37 91.90 97.14 -37.40
C LEU A 37 90.49 97.01 -36.84
N GLU A 38 89.52 97.81 -37.29
CA GLU A 38 88.12 97.76 -36.90
C GLU A 38 87.46 96.43 -37.32
N SER A 39 87.73 95.97 -38.54
CA SER A 39 87.34 94.65 -39.03
C SER A 39 87.93 93.53 -38.18
N HIS A 40 89.21 93.63 -37.81
CA HIS A 40 89.87 92.67 -36.91
C HIS A 40 89.31 92.68 -35.49
N VAL A 41 88.97 93.86 -34.94
CA VAL A 41 88.40 94.02 -33.60
C VAL A 41 86.96 93.51 -33.57
N THR A 42 86.15 93.80 -34.59
CA THR A 42 84.78 93.28 -34.73
C THR A 42 84.77 91.77 -34.92
N SER A 43 85.68 91.24 -35.74
CA SER A 43 85.92 89.80 -35.92
C SER A 43 86.43 89.13 -34.64
N PHE A 44 87.29 89.80 -33.87
CA PHE A 44 87.73 89.32 -32.56
C PHE A 44 86.57 89.32 -31.54
N ALA A 45 85.74 90.37 -31.52
CA ALA A 45 84.58 90.47 -30.65
C ALA A 45 83.54 89.39 -30.92
N ALA A 46 83.20 89.17 -32.20
CA ALA A 46 82.33 88.09 -32.62
C ALA A 46 82.87 86.72 -32.18
N ARG A 47 84.19 86.48 -32.31
CA ARG A 47 84.82 85.23 -31.86
C ARG A 47 84.82 85.06 -30.34
N VAL A 48 85.03 86.14 -29.58
CA VAL A 48 84.99 86.12 -28.11
C VAL A 48 83.58 85.85 -27.62
N GLU A 49 82.58 86.52 -28.19
CA GLU A 49 81.17 86.33 -27.84
C GLU A 49 80.68 84.93 -28.22
N GLN A 50 81.08 84.42 -29.39
CA GLN A 50 80.80 83.04 -29.81
C GLN A 50 81.49 82.00 -28.92
N ARG A 51 82.67 82.31 -28.36
CA ARG A 51 83.35 81.45 -27.37
C ARG A 51 82.65 81.50 -26.01
N ARG A 52 82.21 82.68 -25.57
CA ARG A 52 81.44 82.86 -24.33
C ARG A 52 80.13 82.07 -24.38
N ARG A 53 79.36 82.22 -25.46
CA ARG A 53 78.13 81.46 -25.69
C ARG A 53 78.34 79.94 -25.65
N ARG A 54 79.43 79.44 -26.26
CA ARG A 54 79.79 78.00 -26.21
C ARG A 54 80.16 77.53 -24.81
N LEU A 55 80.90 78.33 -24.05
CA LEU A 55 81.23 78.02 -22.66
C LEU A 55 79.99 78.05 -21.77
N ASP A 56 79.10 79.03 -21.95
CA ASP A 56 77.85 79.13 -21.21
C ASP A 56 76.95 77.92 -21.49
N LEU A 57 76.81 77.51 -22.76
CA LEU A 57 76.10 76.29 -23.17
C LEU A 57 76.75 75.02 -22.61
N ALA A 58 78.09 74.94 -22.58
CA ALA A 58 78.81 73.80 -22.04
C ALA A 58 78.66 73.69 -20.52
N VAL A 59 78.75 74.80 -19.78
CA VAL A 59 78.54 74.82 -18.33
C VAL A 59 77.10 74.40 -18.01
N LEU A 60 76.12 74.92 -18.74
CA LEU A 60 74.71 74.54 -18.57
C LEU A 60 74.50 73.04 -18.83
N PHE A 61 74.96 72.54 -19.97
CA PHE A 61 74.83 71.14 -20.37
C PHE A 61 75.48 70.19 -19.35
N TYR A 62 76.75 70.41 -18.98
CA TYR A 62 77.44 69.52 -18.05
C TYR A 62 76.95 69.63 -16.60
N SER A 63 76.33 70.74 -16.22
CA SER A 63 75.68 70.86 -14.91
C SER A 63 74.42 70.00 -14.86
N HIS A 64 73.56 70.10 -15.87
CA HIS A 64 72.35 69.29 -15.97
C HIS A 64 72.66 67.80 -16.18
N ASP A 65 73.68 67.43 -16.97
CA ASP A 65 74.17 66.06 -17.13
C ASP A 65 74.52 65.43 -15.78
N LYS A 66 75.21 66.20 -14.91
CA LYS A 66 75.58 65.75 -13.58
C LYS A 66 74.38 65.64 -12.63
N GLU A 67 73.43 66.57 -12.70
CA GLU A 67 72.19 66.52 -11.90
C GLU A 67 71.34 65.30 -12.28
N LEU A 68 71.17 65.03 -13.58
CA LEU A 68 70.48 63.84 -14.08
C LEU A 68 71.17 62.55 -13.65
N ALA A 69 72.50 62.50 -13.69
CA ALA A 69 73.25 61.36 -13.17
C ALA A 69 72.97 61.13 -11.67
N GLY A 70 72.86 62.21 -10.89
CA GLY A 70 72.46 62.16 -9.48
C GLY A 70 71.05 61.58 -9.28
N TRP A 71 70.07 62.00 -10.08
CA TRP A 71 68.71 61.46 -10.02
C TRP A 71 68.64 59.97 -10.38
N VAL A 72 69.41 59.52 -11.37
CA VAL A 72 69.51 58.09 -11.71
C VAL A 72 70.09 57.30 -10.53
N ASP A 73 71.11 57.81 -9.86
CA ASP A 73 71.72 57.16 -8.69
C ASP A 73 70.79 57.16 -7.46
N GLU A 74 70.00 58.21 -7.25
CA GLU A 74 68.96 58.27 -6.22
C GLU A 74 67.88 57.22 -6.48
N LEU A 75 67.37 57.12 -7.71
CA LEU A 75 66.34 56.16 -8.10
C LEU A 75 66.84 54.70 -7.98
N ARG A 76 68.14 54.46 -8.18
CA ARG A 76 68.77 53.14 -7.96
C ARG A 76 68.81 52.74 -6.47
N GLN A 77 68.90 53.71 -5.57
CA GLN A 77 69.04 53.50 -4.12
C GLN A 77 67.71 53.56 -3.36
N GLU A 78 66.65 54.04 -4.00
CA GLU A 78 65.34 54.18 -3.38
C GLU A 78 64.81 52.80 -2.95
N ASN A 79 64.48 52.66 -1.66
CA ASN A 79 64.05 51.39 -1.09
C ASN A 79 62.53 51.24 -1.31
N ASP A 80 62.12 50.13 -1.90
CA ASP A 80 60.72 49.84 -2.23
C ASP A 80 59.91 49.47 -0.98
N GLU A 81 59.61 50.43 -0.10
CA GLU A 81 58.58 50.22 0.90
C GLU A 81 57.21 50.14 0.22
N ALA A 82 56.51 49.02 0.45
CA ALA A 82 55.17 48.82 -0.04
C ALA A 82 54.20 49.74 0.71
N ALA A 83 53.26 50.36 -0.01
CA ALA A 83 52.24 51.17 0.62
C ALA A 83 51.36 50.32 1.55
N ASP A 84 51.07 50.83 2.74
CA ASP A 84 50.24 50.15 3.73
C ASP A 84 48.73 50.30 3.48
N THR A 85 48.32 51.28 2.68
CA THR A 85 46.92 51.59 2.38
C THR A 85 46.68 51.74 0.89
N LEU A 86 45.43 51.52 0.46
CA LEU A 86 45.02 51.69 -0.94
C LEU A 86 45.31 53.12 -1.42
N GLU A 87 44.91 54.12 -0.64
CA GLU A 87 45.07 55.53 -0.98
C GLU A 87 46.54 55.97 -1.00
N ALA A 88 47.40 55.30 -0.23
CA ALA A 88 48.84 55.53 -0.30
C ALA A 88 49.44 54.90 -1.56
N ALA A 89 49.00 53.70 -1.95
CA ALA A 89 49.45 53.05 -3.18
C ALA A 89 49.08 53.87 -4.43
N GLU A 90 47.83 54.35 -4.50
CA GLU A 90 47.35 55.21 -5.59
C GLU A 90 48.15 56.51 -5.69
N ARG A 91 48.37 57.18 -4.55
CA ARG A 91 49.18 58.41 -4.48
C ARG A 91 50.62 58.20 -4.92
N LEU A 92 51.26 57.11 -4.49
CA LEU A 92 52.63 56.80 -4.93
C LEU A 92 52.71 56.51 -6.42
N LEU A 93 51.67 55.89 -7.00
CA LEU A 93 51.60 55.60 -8.43
C LEU A 93 51.42 56.86 -9.27
N GLU A 94 50.57 57.78 -8.81
CA GLU A 94 50.40 59.11 -9.41
C GLU A 94 51.70 59.93 -9.33
N GLN A 95 52.35 59.95 -8.15
CA GLN A 95 53.64 60.61 -7.94
C GLN A 95 54.74 60.02 -8.83
N CYS A 96 54.81 58.69 -8.95
CA CYS A 96 55.74 58.01 -9.83
C CYS A 96 55.53 58.39 -11.30
N GLY A 97 54.27 58.53 -11.74
CA GLY A 97 53.94 59.03 -13.08
C GLY A 97 54.46 60.45 -13.31
N GLN A 98 54.21 61.35 -12.36
CA GLN A 98 54.64 62.75 -12.46
C GLN A 98 56.17 62.90 -12.42
N GLN A 99 56.85 62.17 -11.53
CA GLN A 99 58.31 62.16 -11.43
C GLN A 99 58.94 61.60 -12.70
N ARG A 100 58.42 60.49 -13.23
CA ARG A 100 58.86 59.92 -14.51
C ARG A 100 58.78 60.95 -15.64
N GLU A 101 57.63 61.62 -15.79
CA GLU A 101 57.44 62.63 -16.84
C GLU A 101 58.45 63.79 -16.69
N SER A 102 58.55 64.35 -15.48
CA SER A 102 59.48 65.44 -15.19
C SER A 102 60.95 65.07 -15.41
N SER A 103 61.38 63.86 -15.02
CA SER A 103 62.77 63.43 -15.19
C SER A 103 63.10 63.08 -16.65
N LEU A 104 62.16 62.50 -17.40
CA LEU A 104 62.34 62.25 -18.83
C LEU A 104 62.37 63.54 -19.64
N ASP A 105 61.51 64.51 -19.32
CA ASP A 105 61.54 65.83 -19.94
C ASP A 105 62.85 66.58 -19.67
N ALA A 106 63.37 66.49 -18.44
CA ALA A 106 64.68 67.04 -18.09
C ALA A 106 65.83 66.35 -18.87
N CYS A 107 65.77 65.02 -19.05
CA CYS A 107 66.70 64.29 -19.91
C CYS A 107 66.63 64.75 -21.37
N ILE A 108 65.43 64.85 -21.94
CA ILE A 108 65.22 65.29 -23.33
C ILE A 108 65.73 66.72 -23.53
N SER A 109 65.41 67.62 -22.60
CA SER A 109 65.89 69.01 -22.60
C SER A 109 67.41 69.07 -22.53
N THR A 110 68.05 68.25 -21.70
CA THR A 110 69.51 68.22 -21.55
C THR A 110 70.19 67.62 -22.78
N ILE A 111 69.61 66.60 -23.41
CA ILE A 111 70.07 66.08 -24.71
C ILE A 111 69.99 67.17 -25.78
N ALA A 112 68.87 67.89 -25.87
CA ALA A 112 68.71 68.99 -26.82
C ALA A 112 69.72 70.14 -26.59
N GLN A 113 70.05 70.43 -25.33
CA GLN A 113 71.12 71.38 -24.97
C GLN A 113 72.49 70.90 -25.46
N GLY A 114 72.80 69.60 -25.27
CA GLY A 114 74.04 68.98 -25.75
C GLY A 114 74.12 68.95 -27.28
N GLU A 115 73.02 68.67 -27.98
CA GLU A 115 72.93 68.74 -29.45
C GLU A 115 73.13 70.16 -29.97
N THR A 116 72.54 71.15 -29.30
CA THR A 116 72.72 72.57 -29.63
C THR A 116 74.19 72.99 -29.44
N LEU A 117 74.81 72.58 -28.33
CA LEU A 117 76.23 72.81 -28.07
C LEU A 117 77.11 72.14 -29.14
N LEU A 118 76.79 70.91 -29.52
CA LEU A 118 77.48 70.17 -30.57
C LEU A 118 77.36 70.86 -31.94
N GLN A 119 76.18 71.37 -32.27
CA GLN A 119 75.94 72.14 -33.49
C GLN A 119 76.73 73.46 -33.51
N GLU A 120 76.78 74.18 -32.40
CA GLU A 120 77.58 75.41 -32.24
C GLU A 120 79.09 75.12 -32.37
N LEU A 121 79.58 74.01 -31.80
CA LEU A 121 80.98 73.58 -31.96
C LEU A 121 81.32 73.24 -33.41
N ARG A 122 80.44 72.50 -34.11
CA ARG A 122 80.61 72.14 -35.54
C ARG A 122 80.55 73.37 -36.45
N SER A 123 79.62 74.30 -36.20
CA SER A 123 79.48 75.54 -36.98
C SER A 123 80.68 76.48 -36.88
N ALA A 124 81.45 76.36 -35.79
CA ALA A 124 82.66 77.15 -35.55
C ALA A 124 83.92 76.59 -36.21
N GLY A 125 83.79 75.61 -37.11
CA GLY A 125 84.91 75.01 -37.83
C GLY A 125 85.70 73.96 -37.04
N VAL A 126 85.20 73.53 -35.87
CA VAL A 126 85.73 72.37 -35.16
C VAL A 126 85.08 71.13 -35.77
N THR A 127 85.67 70.63 -36.85
CA THR A 127 85.31 69.33 -37.44
C THR A 127 86.09 68.22 -36.75
N ALA A 128 85.61 66.98 -36.83
CA ALA A 128 86.21 65.83 -36.15
C ALA A 128 87.71 65.62 -36.46
N GLU A 129 88.20 66.14 -37.59
CA GLU A 129 89.60 66.05 -38.01
C GLU A 129 90.49 67.21 -37.51
N MET A 130 89.90 68.31 -37.00
CA MET A 130 90.62 69.51 -36.52
C MET A 130 90.46 69.79 -35.01
N ASP A 131 89.81 68.90 -34.26
CA ASP A 131 89.61 69.05 -32.81
C ASP A 131 90.90 68.79 -32.02
N SER A 132 91.73 69.83 -31.87
CA SER A 132 92.96 69.77 -31.06
C SER A 132 92.70 69.64 -29.55
N THR A 133 91.46 69.81 -29.09
CA THR A 133 91.09 69.88 -27.66
C THR A 133 90.19 68.71 -27.22
N GLY A 134 89.71 67.88 -28.14
CA GLY A 134 88.85 66.72 -27.87
C GLY A 134 87.44 67.08 -27.37
N SER A 135 87.01 68.33 -27.53
CA SER A 135 85.76 68.86 -26.98
C SER A 135 84.52 68.31 -27.71
N VAL A 136 84.59 68.07 -29.01
CA VAL A 136 83.48 67.49 -29.79
C VAL A 136 83.27 66.03 -29.38
N ALA A 137 84.36 65.26 -29.30
CA ALA A 137 84.32 63.88 -28.83
C ALA A 137 83.81 63.75 -27.39
N ALA A 138 84.15 64.72 -26.51
CA ALA A 138 83.67 64.73 -25.13
C ALA A 138 82.17 65.02 -25.01
N VAL A 139 81.61 65.89 -25.87
CA VAL A 139 80.16 66.17 -25.92
C VAL A 139 79.40 65.01 -26.56
N GLU A 140 79.91 64.41 -27.64
CA GLU A 140 79.33 63.21 -28.27
C GLU A 140 79.31 62.04 -27.28
N ALA A 141 80.41 61.80 -26.55
CA ALA A 141 80.46 60.77 -25.52
C ALA A 141 79.53 61.07 -24.34
N ALA A 142 79.26 62.34 -24.02
CA ALA A 142 78.30 62.72 -22.98
C ALA A 142 76.85 62.51 -23.45
N LEU A 143 76.53 62.85 -24.70
CA LEU A 143 75.23 62.56 -25.31
C LEU A 143 74.95 61.06 -25.40
N ASP A 144 75.96 60.24 -25.75
CA ASP A 144 75.84 58.78 -25.73
C ASP A 144 75.60 58.24 -24.31
N ARG A 145 76.22 58.84 -23.29
CA ARG A 145 75.96 58.49 -21.88
C ARG A 145 74.55 58.90 -21.46
N LEU A 146 74.10 60.10 -21.79
CA LEU A 146 72.75 60.59 -21.48
C LEU A 146 71.66 59.75 -22.17
N ASN A 147 71.87 59.32 -23.41
CA ASN A 147 70.92 58.42 -24.08
C ASN A 147 70.82 57.08 -23.36
N LYS A 148 71.95 56.49 -22.93
CA LYS A 148 71.95 55.27 -22.11
C LYS A 148 71.30 55.48 -20.75
N GLN A 149 71.58 56.60 -20.09
CA GLN A 149 70.94 56.97 -18.83
C GLN A 149 69.44 57.19 -18.99
N ARG A 150 68.98 57.72 -20.13
CA ARG A 150 67.55 57.85 -20.43
C ARG A 150 66.89 56.48 -20.59
N GLU A 151 67.48 55.57 -21.35
CA GLU A 151 66.99 54.19 -21.48
C GLU A 151 66.95 53.48 -20.12
N GLU A 152 68.00 53.62 -19.31
CA GLU A 152 68.04 53.09 -17.96
C GLU A 152 66.96 53.72 -17.05
N LEU A 153 66.78 55.04 -17.12
CA LEU A 153 65.77 55.76 -16.35
C LEU A 153 64.36 55.28 -16.73
N GLU A 154 64.09 55.05 -18.02
CA GLU A 154 62.83 54.47 -18.49
C GLU A 154 62.61 53.06 -17.92
N GLU A 155 63.64 52.22 -17.88
CA GLU A 155 63.58 50.87 -17.32
C GLU A 155 63.36 50.87 -15.80
N LEU A 156 64.07 51.74 -15.08
CA LEU A 156 63.92 51.92 -13.63
C LEU A 156 62.51 52.40 -13.27
N TRP A 157 61.98 53.40 -14.00
CA TRP A 157 60.60 53.85 -13.80
C TRP A 157 59.57 52.82 -14.21
N ALA A 158 59.80 52.04 -15.28
CA ALA A 158 58.92 50.95 -15.66
C ALA A 158 58.87 49.87 -14.56
N THR A 159 60.02 49.55 -13.98
CA THR A 159 60.14 48.59 -12.87
C THR A 159 59.44 49.10 -11.62
N ARG A 160 59.65 50.37 -11.24
CA ARG A 160 59.00 51.00 -10.10
C ARG A 160 57.49 51.06 -10.28
N LYS A 161 57.02 51.46 -11.46
CA LYS A 161 55.60 51.47 -11.80
C LYS A 161 54.99 50.07 -11.68
N LEU A 162 55.63 49.03 -12.22
CA LEU A 162 55.15 47.66 -12.11
C LEU A 162 55.01 47.21 -10.64
N LYS A 163 55.99 47.53 -9.79
CA LYS A 163 55.92 47.23 -8.35
C LYS A 163 54.76 47.96 -7.65
N LEU A 164 54.54 49.23 -7.98
CA LEU A 164 53.43 50.02 -7.41
C LEU A 164 52.07 49.52 -7.92
N ASP A 165 51.95 49.16 -9.20
CA ASP A 165 50.76 48.53 -9.77
C ASP A 165 50.44 47.21 -9.04
N LEU A 166 51.45 46.38 -8.79
CA LEU A 166 51.32 45.14 -8.03
C LEU A 166 50.94 45.38 -6.55
N CYS A 167 51.49 46.41 -5.92
CA CYS A 167 51.13 46.82 -4.55
C CYS A 167 49.68 47.31 -4.48
N LEU A 168 49.24 48.13 -5.43
CA LEU A 168 47.87 48.60 -5.53
C LEU A 168 46.90 47.41 -5.69
N ARG A 169 47.23 46.44 -6.56
CA ARG A 169 46.45 45.21 -6.71
C ARG A 169 46.34 44.41 -5.43
N LEU A 170 47.44 44.26 -4.69
CA LEU A 170 47.40 43.59 -3.38
C LEU A 170 46.42 44.29 -2.43
N ARG A 171 46.45 45.63 -2.35
CA ARG A 171 45.55 46.39 -1.47
C ARG A 171 44.09 46.33 -1.91
N LEU A 172 43.82 46.33 -3.22
CA LEU A 172 42.48 46.07 -3.75
C LEU A 172 41.98 44.68 -3.36
N PHE A 173 42.83 43.66 -3.51
CA PHE A 173 42.47 42.30 -3.11
C PHE A 173 42.19 42.19 -1.61
N GLU A 174 43.02 42.77 -0.75
CA GLU A 174 42.79 42.73 0.69
C GLU A 174 41.47 43.40 1.07
N ARG A 175 41.12 44.53 0.44
CA ARG A 175 39.83 45.19 0.61
C ARG A 175 38.68 44.27 0.19
N ASP A 176 38.75 43.70 -1.01
CA ASP A 176 37.69 42.86 -1.58
C ASP A 176 37.53 41.55 -0.78
N ALA A 177 38.63 40.98 -0.29
CA ALA A 177 38.64 39.81 0.59
C ALA A 177 37.98 40.11 1.94
N LEU A 178 38.24 41.28 2.53
CA LEU A 178 37.57 41.72 3.76
C LEU A 178 36.07 41.95 3.56
N GLU A 179 35.69 42.58 2.44
CA GLU A 179 34.28 42.81 2.11
C GLU A 179 33.53 41.48 1.94
N VAL A 180 34.08 40.54 1.15
CA VAL A 180 33.49 39.21 0.99
C VAL A 180 33.47 38.46 2.30
N SER A 181 34.53 38.48 3.10
CA SER A 181 34.53 37.85 4.43
C SER A 181 33.37 38.33 5.30
N SER A 182 33.08 39.64 5.31
CA SER A 182 31.95 40.19 6.05
C SER A 182 30.61 39.71 5.48
N GLN A 183 30.48 39.59 4.16
CA GLN A 183 29.27 39.05 3.52
C GLN A 183 29.06 37.56 3.83
N LEU A 184 30.14 36.76 3.83
CA LEU A 184 30.10 35.35 4.18
C LEU A 184 29.61 35.14 5.62
N GLU A 185 30.03 36.00 6.56
CA GLU A 185 29.53 35.96 7.95
C GLU A 185 28.03 36.25 8.03
N LEU A 186 27.55 37.27 7.32
CA LEU A 186 26.12 37.60 7.28
C LEU A 186 25.29 36.46 6.68
N TRP A 187 25.73 35.87 5.57
CA TRP A 187 25.06 34.71 4.97
C TRP A 187 25.09 33.50 5.89
N SER A 188 26.15 33.31 6.68
CA SER A 188 26.22 32.22 7.67
C SER A 188 25.11 32.35 8.71
N GLU A 189 24.89 33.55 9.26
CA GLU A 189 23.80 33.83 10.20
C GLU A 189 22.42 33.60 9.57
N GLU A 190 22.21 34.06 8.33
CA GLU A 190 20.95 33.88 7.60
C GLU A 190 20.66 32.40 7.29
N LEU A 191 21.68 31.60 6.98
CA LEU A 191 21.54 30.18 6.71
C LEU A 191 21.25 29.36 7.97
N GLN A 192 21.74 29.78 9.14
CA GLN A 192 21.42 29.13 10.40
C GLN A 192 19.95 29.27 10.79
N HIS A 193 19.29 30.35 10.35
CA HIS A 193 17.86 30.55 10.56
C HIS A 193 17.03 29.94 9.43
N THR A 194 16.27 28.87 9.75
CA THR A 194 15.34 28.24 8.81
C THR A 194 13.89 28.50 9.22
N GLU A 195 13.20 29.36 8.46
CA GLU A 195 11.75 29.47 8.55
C GLU A 195 11.07 28.38 7.71
N LEU A 196 10.05 27.73 8.27
CA LEU A 196 9.29 26.67 7.62
C LEU A 196 7.81 27.05 7.51
N SER A 197 7.16 26.60 6.44
CA SER A 197 5.75 26.84 6.17
C SER A 197 4.99 25.51 6.05
N ARG A 198 3.74 25.48 6.53
CA ARG A 198 2.81 24.35 6.29
C ARG A 198 1.97 24.51 5.01
N ASP A 199 2.09 25.66 4.34
CA ASP A 199 1.52 25.90 3.01
C ASP A 199 2.55 25.50 1.94
N ILE A 200 2.13 24.60 1.04
CA ILE A 200 2.94 24.07 -0.06
C ILE A 200 3.50 25.18 -0.96
N GLN A 201 2.70 26.18 -1.33
CA GLN A 201 3.15 27.21 -2.27
C GLN A 201 4.21 28.11 -1.63
N LYS A 202 4.01 28.45 -0.35
CA LYS A 202 4.97 29.22 0.41
C LYS A 202 6.25 28.41 0.69
N ALA A 203 6.15 27.11 0.96
CA ALA A 203 7.31 26.25 1.14
C ALA A 203 8.15 26.13 -0.15
N GLU A 204 7.50 25.95 -1.30
CA GLU A 204 8.17 25.94 -2.60
C GLU A 204 8.81 27.29 -2.93
N GLN A 205 8.16 28.40 -2.58
CA GLN A 205 8.73 29.73 -2.74
C GLN A 205 9.99 29.92 -1.89
N LEU A 206 9.97 29.50 -0.62
CA LEU A 206 11.14 29.57 0.26
C LEU A 206 12.32 28.76 -0.28
N LEU A 207 12.07 27.56 -0.81
CA LEU A 207 13.13 26.75 -1.46
C LEU A 207 13.70 27.44 -2.71
N ARG A 208 12.86 28.06 -3.54
CA ARG A 208 13.34 28.80 -4.72
C ARG A 208 14.19 30.01 -4.33
N LEU A 209 13.71 30.82 -3.39
CA LEU A 209 14.44 32.00 -2.90
C LEU A 209 15.78 31.59 -2.26
N HIS A 210 15.81 30.47 -1.52
CA HIS A 210 17.05 29.91 -1.00
C HIS A 210 18.03 29.56 -2.12
N ASN A 211 17.60 28.85 -3.15
CA ASN A 211 18.47 28.48 -4.29
C ASN A 211 18.98 29.72 -5.05
N GLU A 212 18.14 30.74 -5.23
CA GLU A 212 18.54 32.03 -5.82
C GLU A 212 19.60 32.73 -4.96
N SER A 213 19.39 32.76 -3.64
CA SER A 213 20.34 33.35 -2.69
C SER A 213 21.69 32.62 -2.67
N VAL A 214 21.68 31.28 -2.69
CA VAL A 214 22.91 30.46 -2.75
C VAL A 214 23.66 30.70 -4.05
N SER A 215 22.95 30.78 -5.19
CA SER A 215 23.60 31.10 -6.47
C SER A 215 24.22 32.50 -6.48
N HIS A 216 23.54 33.48 -5.88
CA HIS A 216 24.09 34.83 -5.72
C HIS A 216 25.36 34.84 -4.84
N MET A 217 25.31 34.15 -3.71
CA MET A 217 26.46 33.96 -2.82
C MET A 217 27.63 33.34 -3.57
N GLN A 218 27.44 32.18 -4.21
CA GLN A 218 28.48 31.47 -4.96
C GLN A 218 29.08 32.34 -6.07
N ASN A 219 28.26 33.06 -6.84
CA ASN A 219 28.75 33.93 -7.90
C ASN A 219 29.60 35.11 -7.37
N THR A 220 29.24 35.64 -6.19
CA THR A 220 29.97 36.77 -5.57
C THR A 220 31.31 36.30 -5.01
N THR A 221 31.32 35.18 -4.30
CA THR A 221 32.55 34.55 -3.79
C THR A 221 33.49 34.15 -4.93
N PHE A 222 32.94 33.51 -5.96
CA PHE A 222 33.70 33.09 -7.14
C PHE A 222 34.36 34.26 -7.87
N GLN A 223 33.69 35.41 -7.99
CA GLN A 223 34.30 36.60 -8.62
C GLN A 223 35.56 37.07 -7.89
N VAL A 224 35.56 37.09 -6.55
CA VAL A 224 36.74 37.53 -5.78
C VAL A 224 37.86 36.49 -5.80
N LEU A 225 37.52 35.20 -5.79
CA LEU A 225 38.49 34.11 -5.93
C LEU A 225 39.13 34.08 -7.33
N GLN A 226 38.34 34.22 -8.40
CA GLN A 226 38.81 34.15 -9.78
C GLN A 226 39.60 35.40 -10.20
N THR A 227 39.15 36.59 -9.78
CA THR A 227 39.81 37.87 -10.13
C THR A 227 41.28 37.90 -9.71
N ASN A 228 41.74 37.00 -8.82
CA ASN A 228 43.12 36.98 -8.33
C ASN A 228 43.95 35.77 -8.79
N GLN A 229 43.32 34.65 -9.19
CA GLN A 229 44.04 33.53 -9.82
C GLN A 229 44.69 33.93 -11.16
N ASP A 230 44.07 34.85 -11.91
CA ASP A 230 44.59 35.34 -13.19
C ASP A 230 45.79 36.32 -13.06
N TYR A 231 46.15 36.76 -11.84
CA TYR A 231 47.24 37.72 -11.60
C TYR A 231 48.30 37.20 -10.64
N ALA A 232 48.62 35.91 -10.71
CA ALA A 232 49.68 35.32 -9.90
C ALA A 232 50.96 36.19 -9.94
N PHE A 233 51.37 36.72 -8.77
CA PHE A 233 52.61 37.50 -8.61
C PHE A 233 53.82 36.72 -9.16
N GLU A 234 53.75 35.38 -9.12
CA GLU A 234 54.71 34.45 -9.72
C GLU A 234 54.98 34.70 -11.22
N THR A 235 53.97 35.15 -11.98
CA THR A 235 54.11 35.41 -13.43
C THR A 235 54.88 36.70 -13.71
N SER A 236 54.95 37.61 -12.74
CA SER A 236 55.64 38.91 -12.88
C SER A 236 57.14 38.85 -12.60
N GLY A 237 57.64 37.76 -11.99
CA GLY A 237 59.06 37.60 -11.63
C GLY A 237 59.57 38.57 -10.56
N MET A 238 58.69 39.38 -9.95
CA MET A 238 59.03 40.39 -8.96
C MET A 238 58.71 39.91 -7.54
N SER A 239 59.63 40.13 -6.60
CA SER A 239 59.40 39.89 -5.17
C SER A 239 58.86 41.15 -4.50
N LEU A 240 57.58 41.17 -4.13
CA LEU A 240 56.95 42.25 -3.37
C LEU A 240 56.67 41.79 -1.94
N MET A 241 56.96 42.64 -0.96
CA MET A 241 56.57 42.42 0.43
C MET A 241 55.18 43.00 0.69
N ALA A 242 54.33 42.28 1.40
CA ALA A 242 53.04 42.80 1.87
C ALA A 242 53.22 43.66 3.13
N ASP A 243 54.15 43.25 3.99
CA ASP A 243 54.54 43.90 5.24
C ASP A 243 55.97 43.46 5.63
N SER A 244 56.42 43.83 6.84
CA SER A 244 57.74 43.47 7.37
C SER A 244 58.01 41.96 7.54
N GLN A 245 56.98 41.11 7.53
CA GLN A 245 57.04 39.69 7.86
C GLN A 245 56.65 38.78 6.69
N TYR A 246 55.73 39.21 5.84
CA TYR A 246 55.11 38.38 4.81
C TYR A 246 55.31 38.93 3.41
N SER A 247 55.59 38.04 2.46
CA SER A 247 55.55 38.37 1.04
C SER A 247 54.11 38.59 0.57
N ALA A 248 53.92 39.37 -0.49
CA ALA A 248 52.62 39.54 -1.14
C ALA A 248 52.00 38.19 -1.52
N GLN A 249 52.79 37.25 -2.04
CA GLN A 249 52.34 35.92 -2.41
C GLN A 249 51.82 35.12 -1.20
N THR A 250 52.56 35.15 -0.08
CA THR A 250 52.13 34.48 1.16
C THR A 250 50.84 35.09 1.69
N ARG A 251 50.73 36.42 1.67
CA ARG A 251 49.52 37.12 2.13
C ARG A 251 48.29 36.74 1.29
N VAL A 252 48.44 36.71 -0.03
CA VAL A 252 47.37 36.30 -0.96
C VAL A 252 46.97 34.85 -0.69
N GLN A 253 47.93 33.94 -0.57
CA GLN A 253 47.67 32.53 -0.31
C GLN A 253 46.86 32.31 0.97
N VAL A 254 47.24 32.96 2.08
CA VAL A 254 46.53 32.84 3.36
C VAL A 254 45.10 33.37 3.27
N LEU A 255 44.88 34.49 2.57
CA LEU A 255 43.53 35.04 2.39
C LEU A 255 42.66 34.14 1.50
N LEU A 256 43.22 33.57 0.44
CA LEU A 256 42.51 32.61 -0.42
C LEU A 256 42.14 31.34 0.35
N GLU A 257 43.08 30.78 1.12
CA GLU A 257 42.81 29.62 1.99
C GLU A 257 41.69 29.93 2.98
N PHE A 258 41.75 31.08 3.65
CA PHE A 258 40.71 31.52 4.58
C PHE A 258 39.34 31.68 3.91
N LEU A 259 39.26 32.35 2.76
CA LEU A 259 38.00 32.53 2.03
C LEU A 259 37.43 31.21 1.54
N HIS A 260 38.29 30.29 1.07
CA HIS A 260 37.86 28.98 0.59
C HIS A 260 37.33 28.10 1.73
N GLU A 261 37.99 28.08 2.89
CA GLU A 261 37.45 27.39 4.08
C GLU A 261 36.07 27.92 4.47
N ARG A 262 35.88 29.24 4.44
CA ARG A 262 34.59 29.87 4.77
C ARG A 262 33.51 29.60 3.74
N GLU A 263 33.89 29.55 2.47
CA GLU A 263 33.00 29.14 1.38
C GLU A 263 32.50 27.70 1.59
N MET A 264 33.41 26.76 1.89
CA MET A 264 33.05 25.36 2.15
C MET A 264 32.08 25.23 3.33
N ASP A 265 32.34 25.93 4.45
CA ASP A 265 31.45 25.94 5.62
C ASP A 265 30.03 26.44 5.25
N LEU A 266 29.95 27.46 4.39
CA LEU A 266 28.67 28.00 3.92
C LEU A 266 27.95 27.05 2.97
N GLU A 267 28.67 26.35 2.10
CA GLU A 267 28.08 25.34 1.22
C GLU A 267 27.43 24.21 2.03
N ASP A 268 28.08 23.76 3.10
CA ASP A 268 27.53 22.77 4.01
C ASP A 268 26.25 23.29 4.71
N LEU A 269 26.26 24.53 5.22
CA LEU A 269 25.09 25.15 5.83
C LEU A 269 23.94 25.34 4.82
N ALA A 270 24.26 25.78 3.61
CA ALA A 270 23.32 25.98 2.53
C ALA A 270 22.66 24.67 2.11
N GLU A 271 23.43 23.58 2.04
CA GLU A 271 22.95 22.25 1.71
C GLU A 271 22.04 21.69 2.81
N ILE A 272 22.43 21.82 4.08
CA ILE A 272 21.59 21.42 5.22
C ILE A 272 20.23 22.15 5.18
N LYS A 273 20.24 23.47 4.93
CA LYS A 273 19.02 24.26 4.80
C LYS A 273 18.19 23.85 3.57
N ARG A 274 18.83 23.60 2.42
CA ARG A 274 18.17 23.15 1.19
C ARG A 274 17.45 21.82 1.41
N VAL A 275 18.13 20.81 1.96
CA VAL A 275 17.53 19.50 2.27
C VAL A 275 16.34 19.65 3.22
N LYS A 276 16.47 20.48 4.25
CA LYS A 276 15.37 20.73 5.20
C LYS A 276 14.16 21.41 4.55
N LEU A 277 14.37 22.37 3.64
CA LEU A 277 13.31 23.03 2.88
C LEU A 277 12.64 22.05 1.89
N GLU A 278 13.40 21.20 1.22
CA GLU A 278 12.86 20.15 0.34
C GLU A 278 11.99 19.15 1.10
N GLN A 279 12.46 18.69 2.26
CA GLN A 279 11.67 17.83 3.13
C GLN A 279 10.40 18.56 3.63
N CYS A 280 10.48 19.87 3.91
CA CYS A 280 9.29 20.66 4.25
C CYS A 280 8.24 20.68 3.12
N VAL A 281 8.67 20.84 1.87
CA VAL A 281 7.80 20.73 0.69
C VAL A 281 7.21 19.33 0.58
N GLN A 282 8.02 18.27 0.77
CA GLN A 282 7.55 16.89 0.76
C GLN A 282 6.48 16.62 1.83
N LEU A 283 6.65 17.16 3.04
CA LEU A 283 5.66 17.07 4.12
C LEU A 283 4.35 17.76 3.75
N CYS A 284 4.41 18.95 3.14
CA CYS A 284 3.22 19.67 2.69
C CYS A 284 2.46 18.89 1.61
N GLN A 285 3.18 18.31 0.64
CA GLN A 285 2.59 17.44 -0.39
C GLN A 285 1.95 16.20 0.24
N PHE A 286 2.67 15.53 1.14
CA PHE A 286 2.17 14.36 1.86
C PHE A 286 0.90 14.66 2.65
N GLN A 287 0.86 15.80 3.35
CA GLN A 287 -0.30 16.27 4.09
C GLN A 287 -1.50 16.52 3.17
N ASN A 288 -1.29 17.10 1.99
CA ASN A 288 -2.35 17.33 1.00
C ASN A 288 -2.90 16.01 0.43
N ASP A 289 -2.03 15.06 0.07
CA ASP A 289 -2.43 13.72 -0.38
C ASP A 289 -3.25 13.01 0.70
N ALA A 290 -2.78 13.04 1.95
CA ALA A 290 -3.49 12.46 3.10
C ALA A 290 -4.86 13.13 3.33
N ASN A 291 -4.95 14.46 3.21
CA ASN A 291 -6.22 15.19 3.32
C ASN A 291 -7.20 14.81 2.21
N GLN A 292 -6.72 14.54 0.99
CA GLN A 292 -7.55 14.05 -0.09
C GLN A 292 -8.13 12.66 0.22
N VAL A 293 -7.29 11.74 0.73
CA VAL A 293 -7.74 10.42 1.17
C VAL A 293 -8.75 10.52 2.32
N VAL A 294 -8.50 11.38 3.30
CA VAL A 294 -9.45 11.67 4.39
C VAL A 294 -10.79 12.16 3.86
N SER A 295 -10.81 13.01 2.83
CA SER A 295 -12.04 13.49 2.20
C SER A 295 -12.83 12.35 1.57
N TRP A 296 -12.15 11.42 0.88
CA TRP A 296 -12.80 10.22 0.33
C TRP A 296 -13.34 9.30 1.43
N ILE A 297 -12.60 9.12 2.52
CA ILE A 297 -13.06 8.34 3.68
C ILE A 297 -14.33 8.97 4.27
N ARG A 298 -14.33 10.30 4.50
CA ARG A 298 -15.50 11.03 5.00
C ARG A 298 -16.71 10.92 4.08
N ASN A 299 -16.50 10.95 2.77
CA ASN A 299 -17.56 10.71 1.80
C ASN A 299 -18.11 9.28 1.93
N GLY A 300 -17.24 8.28 2.04
CA GLY A 300 -17.64 6.89 2.28
C GLY A 300 -18.45 6.70 3.57
N GLU A 301 -18.04 7.36 4.66
CA GLU A 301 -18.77 7.39 5.93
C GLU A 301 -20.16 8.01 5.74
N ALA A 302 -20.26 9.17 5.09
CA ALA A 302 -21.53 9.83 4.81
C ALA A 302 -22.46 8.98 3.93
N MET A 303 -21.94 8.32 2.89
CA MET A 303 -22.69 7.41 2.02
C MET A 303 -23.23 6.21 2.81
N LEU A 304 -22.41 5.60 3.67
CA LEU A 304 -22.84 4.48 4.52
C LEU A 304 -23.95 4.90 5.48
N MET A 305 -23.80 6.06 6.13
CA MET A 305 -24.80 6.57 7.07
C MET A 305 -26.12 6.92 6.36
N ALA A 306 -26.06 7.61 5.22
CA ALA A 306 -27.24 8.02 4.47
C ALA A 306 -28.04 6.83 3.90
N SER A 307 -27.35 5.75 3.53
CA SER A 307 -27.95 4.54 2.97
C SER A 307 -28.23 3.45 4.00
N PHE A 308 -28.01 3.71 5.29
CA PHE A 308 -28.23 2.72 6.35
C PHE A 308 -29.73 2.52 6.59
N ALA A 309 -30.18 1.26 6.51
CA ALA A 309 -31.54 0.86 6.84
C ALA A 309 -31.56 -0.59 7.34
N ILE A 310 -32.51 -0.90 8.24
CA ILE A 310 -32.77 -2.27 8.66
C ILE A 310 -33.75 -2.90 7.64
N PRO A 311 -33.37 -3.98 6.94
CA PRO A 311 -34.22 -4.61 5.93
C PRO A 311 -35.56 -5.10 6.50
N SER A 312 -36.68 -4.76 5.85
CA SER A 312 -38.02 -5.13 6.32
C SER A 312 -38.62 -6.36 5.62
N CYS A 313 -38.04 -6.76 4.48
CA CYS A 313 -38.41 -7.94 3.73
C CYS A 313 -37.21 -8.46 2.89
N LEU A 314 -37.40 -9.58 2.18
CA LEU A 314 -36.38 -10.16 1.30
C LEU A 314 -35.94 -9.18 0.20
N GLN A 315 -36.90 -8.48 -0.43
CA GLN A 315 -36.63 -7.53 -1.50
C GLN A 315 -35.72 -6.39 -1.03
N ASP A 316 -36.01 -5.80 0.14
CA ASP A 316 -35.16 -4.75 0.73
C ASP A 316 -33.75 -5.27 1.03
N ALA A 317 -33.65 -6.49 1.55
CA ALA A 317 -32.38 -7.11 1.89
C ALA A 317 -31.51 -7.35 0.64
N GLU A 318 -32.11 -7.83 -0.45
CA GLU A 318 -31.43 -8.01 -1.74
C GLU A 318 -31.03 -6.68 -2.38
N GLN A 319 -31.86 -5.64 -2.25
CA GLN A 319 -31.54 -4.30 -2.73
C GLN A 319 -30.35 -3.71 -1.95
N LEU A 320 -30.39 -3.77 -0.61
CA LEU A 320 -29.29 -3.30 0.25
C LEU A 320 -27.99 -4.07 0.01
N LYS A 321 -28.06 -5.35 -0.41
CA LYS A 321 -26.89 -6.13 -0.84
C LYS A 321 -26.27 -5.56 -2.10
N LYS A 322 -27.07 -5.26 -3.12
CA LYS A 322 -26.59 -4.66 -4.37
C LYS A 322 -25.95 -3.29 -4.13
N GLU A 323 -26.57 -2.46 -3.31
CA GLU A 323 -26.01 -1.16 -2.90
C GLU A 323 -24.68 -1.32 -2.15
N HIS A 324 -24.59 -2.31 -1.26
CA HIS A 324 -23.34 -2.60 -0.56
C HIS A 324 -22.24 -3.13 -1.50
N GLU A 325 -22.57 -3.98 -2.48
CA GLU A 325 -21.62 -4.44 -3.51
C GLU A 325 -21.08 -3.28 -4.35
N GLN A 326 -21.93 -2.31 -4.71
CA GLN A 326 -21.49 -1.08 -5.40
C GLN A 326 -20.57 -0.23 -4.51
N PHE A 327 -20.91 -0.12 -3.22
CA PHE A 327 -20.09 0.59 -2.25
C PHE A 327 -18.71 -0.06 -2.05
N GLN A 328 -18.61 -1.40 -2.10
CA GLN A 328 -17.34 -2.12 -1.99
C GLN A 328 -16.34 -1.71 -3.09
N VAL A 329 -16.80 -1.47 -4.32
CA VAL A 329 -15.93 -1.01 -5.41
C VAL A 329 -15.29 0.36 -5.10
N ALA A 330 -16.03 1.25 -4.42
CA ALA A 330 -15.48 2.54 -3.97
C ALA A 330 -14.47 2.35 -2.83
N ILE A 331 -14.78 1.47 -1.86
CA ILE A 331 -13.90 1.10 -0.75
C ILE A 331 -12.57 0.54 -1.25
N GLU A 332 -12.55 -0.34 -2.25
CA GLU A 332 -11.31 -0.91 -2.80
C GLU A 332 -10.35 0.17 -3.36
N LYS A 333 -10.90 1.20 -4.02
CA LYS A 333 -10.11 2.33 -4.52
C LYS A 333 -9.53 3.14 -3.36
N THR A 334 -10.36 3.50 -2.38
CA THR A 334 -9.91 4.24 -1.20
C THR A 334 -8.89 3.44 -0.37
N HIS A 335 -9.03 2.11 -0.32
CA HIS A 335 -8.09 1.21 0.35
C HIS A 335 -6.69 1.34 -0.23
N THR A 336 -6.58 1.30 -1.57
CA THR A 336 -5.30 1.42 -2.27
C THR A 336 -4.62 2.75 -1.91
N SER A 337 -5.37 3.85 -1.91
CA SER A 337 -4.84 5.16 -1.55
C SER A 337 -4.46 5.28 -0.06
N ALA A 338 -5.23 4.71 0.86
CA ALA A 338 -4.89 4.70 2.28
C ALA A 338 -3.59 3.90 2.55
N VAL A 339 -3.40 2.78 1.84
CA VAL A 339 -2.17 1.99 1.91
C VAL A 339 -0.99 2.75 1.32
N GLN A 340 -1.18 3.50 0.22
CA GLN A 340 -0.13 4.35 -0.36
C GLN A 340 0.33 5.45 0.61
N VAL A 341 -0.60 6.11 1.32
CA VAL A 341 -0.25 7.10 2.36
C VAL A 341 0.67 6.46 3.41
N LYS A 342 0.34 5.25 3.88
CA LYS A 342 1.18 4.54 4.86
C LYS A 342 2.59 4.25 4.32
N HIS A 343 2.71 3.71 3.10
CA HIS A 343 4.02 3.42 2.49
C HIS A 343 4.83 4.70 2.26
N ARG A 344 4.19 5.79 1.83
CA ARG A 344 4.85 7.09 1.63
C ARG A 344 5.36 7.66 2.96
N ALA A 345 4.59 7.52 4.04
CA ALA A 345 5.03 7.90 5.38
C ALA A 345 6.26 7.11 5.83
N GLU A 346 6.25 5.78 5.65
CA GLU A 346 7.38 4.91 5.96
C GLU A 346 8.62 5.28 5.15
N ALA A 347 8.47 5.58 3.85
CA ALA A 347 9.56 6.02 2.98
C ALA A 347 10.17 7.35 3.47
N LEU A 348 9.35 8.36 3.80
CA LEU A 348 9.82 9.63 4.33
C LEU A 348 10.59 9.44 5.65
N ILE A 349 10.05 8.64 6.57
CA ILE A 349 10.72 8.36 7.85
C ILE A 349 12.04 7.60 7.62
N SER A 350 12.07 6.64 6.71
CA SER A 350 13.30 5.89 6.38
C SER A 350 14.39 6.75 5.74
N ALA A 351 13.99 7.83 5.04
CA ALA A 351 14.89 8.82 4.46
C ALA A 351 15.37 9.89 5.47
N ASN A 352 15.17 9.67 6.77
CA ASN A 352 15.58 10.56 7.86
C ASN A 352 15.00 11.98 7.74
N HIS A 353 13.69 12.06 7.46
CA HIS A 353 12.94 13.31 7.39
C HIS A 353 13.10 14.15 8.67
N TYR A 354 13.23 15.48 8.55
CA TYR A 354 13.50 16.39 9.68
C TYR A 354 12.41 16.37 10.76
N ASP A 355 11.17 16.10 10.37
CA ASP A 355 10.02 15.96 11.27
C ASP A 355 9.30 14.62 11.05
N PRO A 356 9.84 13.52 11.60
CA PRO A 356 9.24 12.19 11.45
C PRO A 356 7.98 12.02 12.30
N GLN A 357 7.78 12.88 13.31
CA GLN A 357 6.63 12.81 14.21
C GLN A 357 5.36 13.29 13.52
N SER A 358 5.39 14.45 12.85
CA SER A 358 4.25 14.93 12.07
C SER A 358 3.85 13.95 10.95
N VAL A 359 4.84 13.36 10.26
CA VAL A 359 4.60 12.34 9.23
C VAL A 359 3.84 11.14 9.81
N ARG A 360 4.24 10.65 10.99
CA ARG A 360 3.60 9.53 11.67
C ARG A 360 2.16 9.87 12.09
N GLU A 361 1.95 11.03 12.69
CA GLU A 361 0.62 11.47 13.15
C GLU A 361 -0.39 11.55 12.00
N ILE A 362 0.03 12.09 10.85
CA ILE A 362 -0.82 12.15 9.64
C ILE A 362 -1.20 10.75 9.16
N ALA A 363 -0.22 9.84 9.06
CA ALA A 363 -0.44 8.47 8.60
C ALA A 363 -1.34 7.66 9.56
N GLU A 364 -1.16 7.84 10.87
CA GLU A 364 -1.96 7.20 11.92
C GLU A 364 -3.42 7.69 11.88
N GLU A 365 -3.66 8.98 11.67
CA GLU A 365 -5.02 9.52 11.56
C GLU A 365 -5.76 8.95 10.33
N VAL A 366 -5.09 8.86 9.17
CA VAL A 366 -5.66 8.21 7.98
C VAL A 366 -5.97 6.74 8.26
N THR A 367 -5.03 6.03 8.88
CA THR A 367 -5.20 4.60 9.22
C THR A 367 -6.37 4.38 10.17
N LYS A 368 -6.48 5.19 11.22
CA LYS A 368 -7.55 5.10 12.22
C LYS A 368 -8.92 5.33 11.58
N ARG A 369 -9.08 6.40 10.79
CA ARG A 369 -10.35 6.66 10.10
C ARG A 369 -10.68 5.58 9.08
N TRP A 370 -9.68 5.10 8.34
CA TRP A 370 -9.85 4.01 7.39
C TRP A 370 -10.37 2.74 8.08
N GLN A 371 -9.76 2.34 9.21
CA GLN A 371 -10.20 1.18 9.99
C GLN A 371 -11.64 1.32 10.50
N GLN A 372 -12.03 2.53 10.94
CA GLN A 372 -13.40 2.81 11.37
C GLN A 372 -14.40 2.64 10.23
N LEU A 373 -14.11 3.20 9.06
CA LEU A 373 -14.95 3.06 7.87
C LEU A 373 -15.10 1.59 7.43
N VAL A 374 -14.00 0.85 7.35
CA VAL A 374 -14.01 -0.58 6.99
C VAL A 374 -14.84 -1.39 7.99
N THR A 375 -14.66 -1.13 9.29
CA THR A 375 -15.46 -1.80 10.33
C THR A 375 -16.95 -1.54 10.12
N CYS A 376 -17.35 -0.30 9.84
CA CYS A 376 -18.76 0.04 9.58
C CYS A 376 -19.30 -0.67 8.32
N ALA A 377 -18.49 -0.75 7.25
CA ALA A 377 -18.83 -1.45 6.03
C ALA A 377 -19.02 -2.95 6.27
N GLU A 378 -18.13 -3.58 7.03
CA GLU A 378 -18.23 -4.99 7.41
C GLU A 378 -19.49 -5.29 8.25
N GLU A 379 -19.83 -4.41 9.20
CA GLU A 379 -21.04 -4.60 10.00
C GLU A 379 -22.31 -4.49 9.15
N ARG A 380 -22.34 -3.60 8.14
CA ARG A 380 -23.43 -3.60 7.14
C ARG A 380 -23.46 -4.89 6.33
N HIS A 381 -22.31 -5.39 5.88
CA HIS A 381 -22.24 -6.67 5.15
C HIS A 381 -22.83 -7.82 5.94
N LYS A 382 -22.47 -7.95 7.23
CA LYS A 382 -22.96 -8.99 8.14
C LYS A 382 -24.47 -8.86 8.35
N LEU A 383 -24.98 -7.64 8.58
CA LEU A 383 -26.41 -7.37 8.72
C LEU A 383 -27.19 -7.78 7.47
N VAL A 384 -26.76 -7.32 6.30
CA VAL A 384 -27.44 -7.61 5.02
C VAL A 384 -27.42 -9.10 4.73
N THR A 385 -26.27 -9.77 4.90
CA THR A 385 -26.16 -11.21 4.69
C THR A 385 -27.05 -12.01 5.64
N ALA A 386 -27.06 -11.66 6.92
CA ALA A 386 -27.93 -12.31 7.91
C ALA A 386 -29.41 -12.11 7.59
N SER A 387 -29.79 -10.91 7.15
CA SER A 387 -31.17 -10.59 6.77
C SER A 387 -31.65 -11.42 5.58
N ILE A 388 -30.83 -11.56 4.52
CA ILE A 388 -31.15 -12.40 3.36
C ILE A 388 -31.30 -13.85 3.77
N ASN A 389 -30.37 -14.36 4.58
CA ASN A 389 -30.43 -15.73 5.06
C ASN A 389 -31.69 -15.96 5.88
N PHE A 390 -32.10 -15.03 6.74
CA PHE A 390 -33.33 -15.15 7.50
C PHE A 390 -34.57 -15.15 6.59
N TYR A 391 -34.75 -14.12 5.76
CA TYR A 391 -35.97 -13.99 4.95
C TYR A 391 -36.11 -15.14 3.93
N LYS A 392 -35.03 -15.53 3.23
CA LYS A 392 -35.06 -16.69 2.32
C LYS A 392 -35.42 -17.99 3.05
N THR A 393 -34.79 -18.23 4.21
CA THR A 393 -35.07 -19.43 5.01
C THR A 393 -36.51 -19.44 5.49
N ALA A 394 -37.01 -18.30 6.00
CA ALA A 394 -38.36 -18.19 6.50
C ALA A 394 -39.41 -18.43 5.40
N GLU A 395 -39.25 -17.81 4.23
CA GLU A 395 -40.14 -18.01 3.08
C GLU A 395 -40.12 -19.47 2.59
N GLN A 396 -38.93 -20.08 2.47
CA GLN A 396 -38.79 -21.47 2.05
C GLN A 396 -39.43 -22.45 3.04
N VAL A 397 -39.19 -22.26 4.34
CA VAL A 397 -39.80 -23.11 5.38
C VAL A 397 -41.31 -22.96 5.40
N CYS A 398 -41.84 -21.74 5.32
CA CYS A 398 -43.29 -21.52 5.23
C CYS A 398 -43.88 -22.25 4.01
N SER A 399 -43.25 -22.16 2.84
CA SER A 399 -43.70 -22.86 1.64
C SER A 399 -43.67 -24.38 1.78
N VAL A 400 -42.65 -24.94 2.44
CA VAL A 400 -42.56 -26.38 2.71
C VAL A 400 -43.67 -26.81 3.68
N LEU A 401 -43.91 -26.05 4.74
CA LEU A 401 -45.00 -26.32 5.70
C LEU A 401 -46.37 -26.27 5.00
N ASP A 402 -46.63 -25.27 4.16
CA ASP A 402 -47.89 -25.17 3.39
C ASP A 402 -48.07 -26.33 2.39
N SER A 403 -46.98 -26.86 1.85
CA SER A 403 -47.01 -28.07 0.99
C SER A 403 -47.31 -29.32 1.81
N LEU A 404 -46.65 -29.50 2.96
CA LEU A 404 -46.85 -30.64 3.85
C LEU A 404 -48.24 -30.64 4.47
N GLU A 405 -48.78 -29.48 4.84
CA GLU A 405 -50.16 -29.35 5.33
C GLU A 405 -51.16 -29.89 4.29
N ARG A 406 -50.99 -29.49 3.02
CA ARG A 406 -51.82 -29.99 1.91
C ARG A 406 -51.60 -31.48 1.64
N GLU A 407 -50.38 -31.98 1.80
CA GLU A 407 -50.07 -33.41 1.64
C GLU A 407 -50.68 -34.25 2.76
N TYR A 408 -50.63 -33.80 4.01
CA TYR A 408 -51.16 -34.55 5.15
C TYR A 408 -52.68 -34.51 5.27
N LYS A 409 -53.34 -33.49 4.69
CA LYS A 409 -54.81 -33.44 4.57
C LYS A 409 -55.40 -34.37 3.51
N ARG A 410 -54.59 -34.89 2.58
CA ARG A 410 -55.09 -35.76 1.52
C ARG A 410 -55.51 -37.12 2.08
N ASP A 411 -56.72 -37.53 1.73
CA ASP A 411 -57.24 -38.88 1.99
C ASP A 411 -56.73 -39.82 0.89
N GLU A 412 -55.88 -40.76 1.27
CA GLU A 412 -55.33 -41.80 0.39
C GLU A 412 -55.63 -43.18 0.99
N ASP A 413 -55.94 -44.16 0.14
CA ASP A 413 -56.07 -45.55 0.58
C ASP A 413 -54.70 -46.24 0.55
N TRP A 414 -54.06 -46.30 1.71
CA TRP A 414 -52.74 -46.95 1.88
C TRP A 414 -52.84 -48.47 2.04
N CYS A 415 -54.06 -49.01 2.14
CA CYS A 415 -54.32 -50.37 2.56
C CYS A 415 -54.67 -51.34 1.42
N GLY A 416 -55.00 -50.87 0.21
CA GLY A 416 -55.76 -51.75 -0.71
C GLY A 416 -55.75 -51.49 -2.23
N GLY A 417 -54.66 -51.01 -2.83
CA GLY A 417 -54.62 -50.73 -4.28
C GLY A 417 -54.22 -51.86 -5.25
N GLY A 418 -54.10 -53.14 -4.84
CA GLY A 418 -53.47 -54.18 -5.68
C GLY A 418 -53.99 -55.62 -5.54
N THR A 419 -53.66 -56.44 -6.55
CA THR A 419 -54.06 -57.85 -6.70
C THR A 419 -53.51 -58.74 -5.58
N PRO A 420 -54.01 -59.98 -5.38
CA PRO A 420 -53.66 -60.82 -4.22
C PRO A 420 -52.16 -61.11 -4.01
N ALA A 421 -51.35 -61.12 -5.08
CA ALA A 421 -49.89 -61.30 -5.01
C ALA A 421 -49.15 -60.04 -4.50
N ASP A 422 -49.75 -58.84 -4.63
CA ASP A 422 -49.19 -57.54 -4.21
C ASP A 422 -49.47 -57.22 -2.73
N LYS A 423 -50.02 -58.15 -1.95
CA LYS A 423 -50.46 -57.89 -0.57
C LYS A 423 -49.44 -58.29 0.50
N MET A 424 -48.50 -59.19 0.19
CA MET A 424 -47.33 -59.45 1.05
C MET A 424 -46.35 -58.26 1.04
N THR A 425 -46.29 -57.54 -0.08
CA THR A 425 -45.58 -56.27 -0.23
C THR A 425 -46.31 -55.10 0.43
N ALA A 426 -47.64 -55.18 0.63
CA ALA A 426 -48.41 -54.11 1.26
C ALA A 426 -48.00 -53.81 2.72
N ALA A 427 -47.73 -54.82 3.55
CA ALA A 427 -47.28 -54.61 4.94
C ALA A 427 -45.92 -53.89 4.99
N THR A 428 -45.01 -54.29 4.09
CA THR A 428 -43.69 -53.65 3.94
C THR A 428 -43.83 -52.24 3.38
N ALA A 429 -44.71 -52.02 2.39
CA ALA A 429 -44.97 -50.72 1.80
C ALA A 429 -45.53 -49.71 2.82
N VAL A 430 -46.52 -50.12 3.64
CA VAL A 430 -47.05 -49.27 4.72
C VAL A 430 -45.96 -48.97 5.77
N SER A 431 -45.11 -49.95 6.09
CA SER A 431 -43.98 -49.75 7.02
C SER A 431 -42.96 -48.74 6.46
N GLN A 432 -42.66 -48.79 5.17
CA GLN A 432 -41.80 -47.81 4.49
C GLN A 432 -42.43 -46.42 4.48
N LEU A 433 -43.74 -46.31 4.25
CA LEU A 433 -44.47 -45.04 4.32
C LEU A 433 -44.43 -44.45 5.73
N ILE A 434 -44.55 -45.26 6.78
CA ILE A 434 -44.40 -44.82 8.17
C ILE A 434 -43.00 -44.25 8.43
N ASN A 435 -41.95 -44.94 7.98
CA ASN A 435 -40.57 -44.47 8.15
C ASN A 435 -40.35 -43.15 7.40
N LYS A 436 -40.79 -43.06 6.15
CA LYS A 436 -40.73 -41.82 5.35
C LYS A 436 -41.49 -40.67 6.02
N HIS A 437 -42.66 -40.94 6.57
CA HIS A 437 -43.48 -39.95 7.30
C HIS A 437 -42.76 -39.44 8.56
N GLN A 438 -42.02 -40.31 9.25
CA GLN A 438 -41.20 -39.94 10.41
C GLN A 438 -39.98 -39.11 10.00
N GLU A 439 -39.27 -39.49 8.93
CA GLU A 439 -38.14 -38.74 8.38
C GLU A 439 -38.56 -37.33 7.92
N GLN A 440 -39.71 -37.23 7.25
CA GLN A 440 -40.29 -35.94 6.85
C GLN A 440 -40.54 -35.03 8.06
N LYS A 441 -41.04 -35.58 9.17
CA LYS A 441 -41.21 -34.84 10.43
C LYS A 441 -39.91 -34.27 10.94
N GLU A 442 -38.88 -35.10 11.04
CA GLU A 442 -37.57 -34.64 11.49
C GLU A 442 -36.99 -33.56 10.57
N ALA A 443 -37.16 -33.71 9.26
CA ALA A 443 -36.68 -32.76 8.27
C ALA A 443 -37.33 -31.38 8.43
N PHE A 444 -38.67 -31.29 8.50
CA PHE A 444 -39.33 -29.98 8.60
C PHE A 444 -39.09 -29.32 9.97
N LEU A 445 -39.00 -30.10 11.07
CA LEU A 445 -38.67 -29.55 12.40
C LEU A 445 -37.24 -28.99 12.46
N LYS A 446 -36.28 -29.67 11.81
CA LYS A 446 -34.92 -29.15 11.63
C LYS A 446 -34.94 -27.84 10.83
N ALA A 447 -35.75 -27.76 9.78
CA ALA A 447 -35.90 -26.55 8.98
C ALA A 447 -36.52 -25.38 9.77
N CYS A 448 -37.55 -25.63 10.59
CA CYS A 448 -38.14 -24.64 11.49
C CYS A 448 -37.13 -24.13 12.53
N THR A 449 -36.30 -25.04 13.06
CA THR A 449 -35.22 -24.67 13.98
C THR A 449 -34.15 -23.82 13.29
N LEU A 450 -33.81 -24.12 12.04
CA LEU A 450 -32.89 -23.29 11.25
C LEU A 450 -33.43 -21.88 11.04
N ALA A 451 -34.72 -21.74 10.69
CA ALA A 451 -35.37 -20.43 10.54
C ALA A 451 -35.33 -19.57 11.83
N ARG A 452 -35.53 -20.20 13.00
CA ARG A 452 -35.39 -19.52 14.30
C ARG A 452 -33.94 -19.06 14.56
N ARG A 453 -32.94 -19.90 14.27
CA ARG A 453 -31.51 -19.55 14.43
C ARG A 453 -31.05 -18.44 13.49
N THR A 454 -31.52 -18.43 12.25
CA THR A 454 -31.19 -17.36 11.30
C THR A 454 -31.84 -16.04 11.71
N ALA A 455 -33.04 -16.08 12.32
CA ALA A 455 -33.68 -14.91 12.91
C ALA A 455 -32.87 -14.32 14.07
N GLU A 456 -32.41 -15.15 15.01
CA GLU A 456 -31.53 -14.73 16.12
C GLU A 456 -30.25 -14.05 15.60
N THR A 457 -29.65 -14.62 14.56
CA THR A 457 -28.44 -14.08 13.93
C THR A 457 -28.72 -12.71 13.29
N PHE A 458 -29.84 -12.57 12.58
CA PHE A 458 -30.26 -11.30 12.00
C PHE A 458 -30.50 -10.22 13.08
N LEU A 459 -31.19 -10.55 14.17
CA LEU A 459 -31.42 -9.62 15.28
C LEU A 459 -30.12 -9.22 15.99
N LYS A 460 -29.18 -10.17 16.17
CA LYS A 460 -27.85 -9.88 16.72
C LYS A 460 -27.12 -8.81 15.90
N TYR A 461 -27.08 -8.96 14.57
CA TYR A 461 -26.43 -7.98 13.71
C TYR A 461 -27.22 -6.68 13.58
N THR A 462 -28.55 -6.72 13.72
CA THR A 462 -29.38 -5.50 13.78
C THR A 462 -28.99 -4.64 14.98
N GLY A 463 -28.95 -5.23 16.18
CA GLY A 463 -28.52 -4.51 17.39
C GLY A 463 -27.09 -4.01 17.31
N ARG A 464 -26.17 -4.82 16.76
CA ARG A 464 -24.76 -4.42 16.61
C ARG A 464 -24.59 -3.28 15.60
N SER A 465 -25.23 -3.33 14.43
CA SER A 465 -25.13 -2.26 13.44
C SER A 465 -25.68 -0.93 13.95
N LEU A 466 -26.76 -0.93 14.74
CA LEU A 466 -27.28 0.30 15.36
C LEU A 466 -26.25 1.00 16.25
N GLN A 467 -25.41 0.23 16.95
CA GLN A 467 -24.34 0.76 17.79
C GLN A 467 -23.22 1.42 16.97
N TYR A 468 -22.78 0.80 15.88
CA TYR A 468 -21.69 1.34 15.05
C TYR A 468 -22.10 2.58 14.24
N TYR A 469 -23.38 2.66 13.86
CA TYR A 469 -23.90 3.78 13.08
C TYR A 469 -24.41 4.93 13.97
N ASN A 470 -24.27 4.84 15.31
CA ASN A 470 -24.80 5.81 16.29
C ASN A 470 -26.25 6.22 16.00
N TYR A 471 -27.05 5.28 15.49
CA TYR A 471 -28.38 5.59 14.96
C TYR A 471 -29.36 5.64 16.13
N GLN A 472 -29.85 6.84 16.48
CA GLN A 472 -30.82 7.08 17.56
C GLN A 472 -32.25 6.64 17.18
N GLY A 473 -32.41 5.37 16.80
CA GLY A 473 -33.66 4.79 16.33
C GLY A 473 -34.12 3.61 17.19
N GLU A 474 -34.36 3.80 18.50
CA GLU A 474 -34.96 2.76 19.35
C GLU A 474 -36.28 2.23 18.75
N ALA A 475 -37.05 3.09 18.09
CA ALA A 475 -38.25 2.74 17.37
C ALA A 475 -37.99 1.80 16.18
N SER A 476 -36.92 2.03 15.41
CA SER A 476 -36.55 1.19 14.27
C SER A 476 -36.06 -0.20 14.70
N SER A 477 -35.31 -0.28 15.81
CA SER A 477 -34.93 -1.58 16.42
C SER A 477 -36.16 -2.37 16.85
N ARG A 478 -37.03 -1.75 17.67
CA ARG A 478 -38.27 -2.38 18.16
C ARG A 478 -39.20 -2.80 17.02
N ASN A 479 -39.29 -2.00 15.97
CA ASN A 479 -40.08 -2.34 14.78
C ASN A 479 -39.54 -3.57 14.05
N SER A 480 -38.21 -3.69 13.93
CA SER A 480 -37.59 -4.86 13.30
C SER A 480 -37.76 -6.14 14.14
N GLU A 481 -37.57 -6.05 15.45
CA GLU A 481 -37.80 -7.15 16.39
C GLU A 481 -39.25 -7.63 16.37
N ASN A 482 -40.22 -6.70 16.39
CA ASN A 482 -41.64 -7.02 16.29
C ASN A 482 -41.99 -7.70 14.96
N ARG A 483 -41.40 -7.26 13.84
CA ARG A 483 -41.60 -7.91 12.53
C ARG A 483 -41.07 -9.34 12.51
N VAL A 484 -39.84 -9.55 12.99
CA VAL A 484 -39.24 -10.89 13.09
C VAL A 484 -40.09 -11.77 13.99
N LYS A 485 -40.55 -11.25 15.14
CA LYS A 485 -41.45 -11.95 16.06
C LYS A 485 -42.75 -12.37 15.38
N ASN A 486 -43.41 -11.48 14.65
CA ASN A 486 -44.65 -11.80 13.93
C ASN A 486 -44.45 -12.91 12.88
N ILE A 487 -43.31 -12.90 12.16
CA ILE A 487 -42.97 -13.95 11.20
C ILE A 487 -42.75 -15.30 11.92
N LEU A 488 -42.02 -15.30 13.03
CA LEU A 488 -41.77 -16.50 13.82
C LEU A 488 -43.06 -17.06 14.45
N GLU A 489 -43.97 -16.20 14.91
CA GLU A 489 -45.29 -16.62 15.43
C GLU A 489 -46.14 -17.27 14.33
N LYS A 490 -46.14 -16.72 13.11
CA LYS A 490 -46.81 -17.33 11.95
C LYS A 490 -46.20 -18.70 11.61
N LEU A 491 -44.87 -18.79 11.59
CA LEU A 491 -44.16 -20.05 11.32
C LEU A 491 -44.49 -21.11 12.38
N LEU A 492 -44.49 -20.74 13.66
CA LEU A 492 -44.88 -21.63 14.76
C LEU A 492 -46.33 -22.11 14.63
N SER A 493 -47.24 -21.22 14.23
CA SER A 493 -48.64 -21.60 13.96
C SER A 493 -48.75 -22.62 12.83
N GLN A 494 -48.01 -22.43 11.72
CA GLN A 494 -47.95 -23.39 10.61
C GLN A 494 -47.30 -24.71 11.02
N GLU A 495 -46.20 -24.67 11.79
CA GLU A 495 -45.51 -25.85 12.34
C GLU A 495 -46.47 -26.71 13.16
N ASN A 496 -47.25 -26.09 14.05
CA ASN A 496 -48.24 -26.78 14.87
C ASN A 496 -49.37 -27.40 14.04
N LYS A 497 -49.87 -26.70 13.01
CA LYS A 497 -50.90 -27.24 12.09
C LYS A 497 -50.40 -28.46 11.32
N VAL A 498 -49.17 -28.40 10.80
CA VAL A 498 -48.55 -29.53 10.10
C VAL A 498 -48.36 -30.71 11.06
N LEU A 499 -47.92 -30.47 12.30
CA LEU A 499 -47.79 -31.50 13.32
C LEU A 499 -49.13 -32.16 13.70
N GLU A 500 -50.21 -31.38 13.75
CA GLU A 500 -51.56 -31.91 13.99
C GLU A 500 -51.98 -32.86 12.87
N HIS A 501 -51.90 -32.42 11.61
CA HIS A 501 -52.24 -33.26 10.45
C HIS A 501 -51.30 -34.45 10.30
N TRP A 502 -50.01 -34.28 10.58
CA TRP A 502 -49.03 -35.36 10.63
C TRP A 502 -49.45 -36.44 11.62
N THR A 503 -49.92 -36.05 12.81
CA THR A 503 -50.33 -36.97 13.88
C THR A 503 -51.59 -37.74 13.49
N GLN A 504 -52.56 -37.05 12.86
CA GLN A 504 -53.77 -37.67 12.32
C GLN A 504 -53.42 -38.70 11.22
N ARG A 505 -52.55 -38.33 10.27
CA ARG A 505 -52.09 -39.24 9.20
C ARG A 505 -51.31 -40.43 9.76
N LYS A 506 -50.42 -40.22 10.74
CA LYS A 506 -49.67 -41.28 11.42
C LYS A 506 -50.60 -42.30 12.08
N LYS A 507 -51.62 -41.84 12.81
CA LYS A 507 -52.65 -42.72 13.39
C LYS A 507 -53.34 -43.58 12.33
N ARG A 508 -53.68 -43.01 11.17
CA ARG A 508 -54.30 -43.77 10.07
C ARG A 508 -53.33 -44.77 9.42
N LEU A 509 -52.06 -44.40 9.22
CA LEU A 509 -51.03 -45.31 8.73
C LEU A 509 -50.80 -46.48 9.69
N ASP A 510 -50.79 -46.24 11.00
CA ASP A 510 -50.67 -47.29 12.02
C ASP A 510 -51.87 -48.24 12.01
N GLN A 511 -53.08 -47.69 11.89
CA GLN A 511 -54.29 -48.50 11.69
C GLN A 511 -54.23 -49.29 10.39
N CYS A 512 -53.67 -48.71 9.31
CA CYS A 512 -53.48 -49.43 8.07
C CYS A 512 -52.48 -50.60 8.22
N GLN A 513 -51.36 -50.38 8.90
CA GLN A 513 -50.38 -51.43 9.17
C GLN A 513 -50.99 -52.55 10.02
N GLN A 514 -51.74 -52.21 11.07
CA GLN A 514 -52.47 -53.18 11.89
C GLN A 514 -53.45 -54.00 11.05
N TYR A 515 -54.22 -53.35 10.17
CA TYR A 515 -55.15 -54.04 9.27
C TYR A 515 -54.45 -54.98 8.29
N VAL A 516 -53.39 -54.55 7.60
CA VAL A 516 -52.70 -55.41 6.62
C VAL A 516 -52.03 -56.60 7.31
N LEU A 517 -51.47 -56.41 8.51
CA LEU A 517 -50.94 -57.52 9.32
C LEU A 517 -52.04 -58.49 9.75
N PHE A 518 -53.18 -57.96 10.19
CA PHE A 518 -54.35 -58.77 10.54
C PHE A 518 -54.88 -59.56 9.34
N GLU A 519 -55.05 -58.89 8.19
CA GLU A 519 -55.50 -59.52 6.93
C GLU A 519 -54.56 -60.65 6.52
N ARG A 520 -53.23 -60.43 6.60
CA ARG A 520 -52.24 -61.47 6.31
C ARG A 520 -52.40 -62.67 7.23
N SER A 521 -52.56 -62.46 8.54
CA SER A 521 -52.75 -63.57 9.48
C SER A 521 -54.08 -64.29 9.30
N ALA A 522 -55.16 -63.56 8.96
CA ALA A 522 -56.45 -64.16 8.63
C ALA A 522 -56.37 -65.03 7.36
N LYS A 523 -55.68 -64.55 6.32
CA LYS A 523 -55.41 -65.33 5.10
C LYS A 523 -54.60 -66.57 5.38
N GLN A 524 -53.52 -66.47 6.14
CA GLN A 524 -52.70 -67.63 6.53
C GLN A 524 -53.52 -68.68 7.29
N ALA A 525 -54.43 -68.26 8.17
CA ALA A 525 -55.33 -69.19 8.86
C ALA A 525 -56.30 -69.88 7.88
N ILE A 526 -56.86 -69.14 6.93
CA ILE A 526 -57.77 -69.68 5.90
C ILE A 526 -57.03 -70.61 4.93
N GLU A 527 -55.85 -70.23 4.47
CA GLU A 527 -54.97 -71.04 3.60
C GLU A 527 -54.60 -72.34 4.29
N TRP A 528 -54.23 -72.31 5.59
CA TRP A 528 -53.99 -73.54 6.33
C TRP A 528 -55.24 -74.43 6.43
N ILE A 529 -56.42 -73.85 6.70
CA ILE A 529 -57.67 -74.61 6.74
C ILE A 529 -57.96 -75.25 5.37
N HIS A 530 -57.70 -74.53 4.27
CA HIS A 530 -57.93 -75.03 2.92
C HIS A 530 -56.89 -76.07 2.48
N ASP A 531 -55.61 -75.73 2.51
CA ASP A 531 -54.55 -76.55 1.91
C ASP A 531 -54.14 -77.72 2.80
N THR A 532 -54.21 -77.57 4.12
CA THR A 532 -53.83 -78.61 5.08
C THR A 532 -55.07 -79.27 5.70
N GLY A 533 -56.03 -78.45 6.16
CA GLY A 533 -57.27 -78.92 6.78
C GLY A 533 -58.16 -79.72 5.83
N GLU A 534 -58.62 -79.10 4.74
CA GLU A 534 -59.51 -79.75 3.78
C GLU A 534 -58.79 -80.87 3.02
N PHE A 535 -57.50 -80.72 2.71
CA PHE A 535 -56.72 -81.81 2.12
C PHE A 535 -56.71 -83.05 3.03
N TYR A 536 -56.46 -82.89 4.33
CA TYR A 536 -56.53 -83.99 5.29
C TYR A 536 -57.91 -84.65 5.30
N LEU A 537 -58.99 -83.86 5.37
CA LEU A 537 -60.36 -84.38 5.36
C LEU A 537 -60.78 -85.02 4.03
N SER A 538 -60.21 -84.60 2.91
CA SER A 538 -60.49 -85.16 1.58
C SER A 538 -59.79 -86.51 1.36
N THR A 539 -58.59 -86.68 1.93
CA THR A 539 -57.80 -87.91 1.84
C THR A 539 -58.22 -88.94 2.87
N HIS A 540 -58.67 -88.51 4.05
CA HIS A 540 -59.06 -89.36 5.16
C HIS A 540 -60.60 -89.43 5.29
N THR A 541 -61.23 -90.17 4.38
CA THR A 541 -62.69 -90.40 4.35
C THR A 541 -63.09 -91.84 4.70
N ASN A 542 -62.13 -92.76 4.71
CA ASN A 542 -62.32 -94.17 5.00
C ASN A 542 -62.04 -94.48 6.49
N VAL A 543 -62.56 -95.62 6.97
CA VAL A 543 -62.39 -96.11 8.35
C VAL A 543 -61.42 -97.30 8.46
N GLY A 544 -60.65 -97.58 7.41
CA GLY A 544 -59.79 -98.77 7.31
C GLY A 544 -60.57 -100.08 7.06
N GLN A 545 -59.92 -101.09 6.48
CA GLN A 545 -60.54 -102.40 6.26
C GLN A 545 -60.18 -103.40 7.37
N SER A 546 -59.08 -103.16 8.10
CA SER A 546 -58.67 -103.94 9.26
C SER A 546 -58.67 -103.12 10.56
N LYS A 547 -58.72 -103.79 11.71
CA LYS A 547 -58.66 -103.13 13.03
C LYS A 547 -57.34 -102.37 13.22
N GLU A 548 -56.23 -102.94 12.77
CA GLU A 548 -54.90 -102.35 12.86
C GLU A 548 -54.80 -101.08 12.01
N GLU A 549 -55.33 -101.09 10.78
CA GLU A 549 -55.45 -99.90 9.92
C GLU A 549 -56.36 -98.82 10.52
N THR A 550 -57.43 -99.22 11.23
CA THR A 550 -58.33 -98.27 11.88
C THR A 550 -57.65 -97.61 13.09
N GLU A 551 -56.83 -98.35 13.83
CA GLU A 551 -56.04 -97.85 14.96
C GLU A 551 -54.91 -96.91 14.50
N THR A 552 -54.26 -97.21 13.36
CA THR A 552 -53.29 -96.28 12.74
C THR A 552 -53.95 -94.99 12.25
N LEU A 553 -55.10 -95.07 11.56
CA LEU A 553 -55.87 -93.88 11.15
C LEU A 553 -56.32 -93.04 12.35
N LEU A 554 -56.66 -93.68 13.48
CA LEU A 554 -56.98 -92.95 14.72
C LEU A 554 -55.74 -92.29 15.35
N SER A 555 -54.56 -92.92 15.23
CA SER A 555 -53.30 -92.32 15.67
C SER A 555 -52.96 -91.09 14.84
N GLU A 556 -53.03 -91.20 13.51
CA GLU A 556 -52.83 -90.11 12.55
C GLU A 556 -53.84 -88.96 12.78
N HIS A 557 -55.10 -89.28 13.09
CA HIS A 557 -56.10 -88.30 13.51
C HIS A 557 -55.68 -87.53 14.75
N ASN A 558 -55.18 -88.22 15.78
CA ASN A 558 -54.75 -87.57 17.02
C ASN A 558 -53.51 -86.71 16.83
N GLU A 559 -52.58 -87.10 15.95
CA GLU A 559 -51.42 -86.30 15.58
C GLU A 559 -51.84 -85.03 14.83
N PHE A 560 -52.70 -85.16 13.80
CA PHE A 560 -53.25 -84.04 13.06
C PHE A 560 -54.13 -83.12 13.93
N LYS A 561 -54.85 -83.69 14.89
CA LYS A 561 -55.61 -82.92 15.89
C LYS A 561 -54.70 -82.02 16.73
N GLY A 562 -53.44 -82.41 16.95
CA GLY A 562 -52.43 -81.57 17.58
C GLY A 562 -52.20 -80.29 16.77
N THR A 563 -51.95 -80.41 15.46
CA THR A 563 -51.74 -79.26 14.57
C THR A 563 -53.00 -78.41 14.39
N ALA A 564 -54.17 -79.04 14.32
CA ALA A 564 -55.46 -78.35 14.30
C ALA A 564 -55.78 -77.58 15.60
N LYS A 565 -55.27 -78.04 16.74
CA LYS A 565 -55.36 -77.33 18.02
C LYS A 565 -54.51 -76.07 18.02
N GLU A 566 -53.32 -76.09 17.43
CA GLU A 566 -52.49 -74.89 17.28
C GLU A 566 -53.17 -73.83 16.41
N THR A 567 -53.75 -74.24 15.28
CA THR A 567 -54.55 -73.33 14.45
C THR A 567 -55.78 -72.81 15.19
N ARG A 568 -56.42 -73.64 16.04
CA ARG A 568 -57.52 -73.19 16.91
C ARG A 568 -57.13 -72.02 17.79
N GLU A 569 -55.98 -72.13 18.45
CA GLU A 569 -55.50 -71.08 19.34
C GLU A 569 -55.09 -69.83 18.54
N ARG A 570 -54.50 -69.99 17.34
CA ARG A 570 -54.25 -68.86 16.43
C ARG A 570 -55.54 -68.15 16.00
N VAL A 571 -56.59 -68.89 15.65
CA VAL A 571 -57.91 -68.33 15.29
C VAL A 571 -58.55 -67.61 16.48
N LYS A 572 -58.49 -68.18 17.69
CA LYS A 572 -58.97 -67.50 18.91
C LYS A 572 -58.23 -66.18 19.16
N LEU A 573 -56.90 -66.17 19.04
CA LEU A 573 -56.09 -64.95 19.20
C LEU A 573 -56.42 -63.91 18.12
N LEU A 574 -56.69 -64.32 16.87
CA LEU A 574 -57.15 -63.42 15.82
C LEU A 574 -58.51 -62.79 16.15
N ILE A 575 -59.46 -63.56 16.66
CA ILE A 575 -60.77 -63.05 17.09
C ILE A 575 -60.59 -62.03 18.23
N GLN A 576 -59.80 -62.36 19.25
CA GLN A 576 -59.52 -61.44 20.36
C GLN A 576 -58.86 -60.14 19.91
N LEU A 577 -57.90 -60.23 18.99
CA LEU A 577 -57.23 -59.06 18.39
C LEU A 577 -58.25 -58.20 17.63
N ALA A 578 -59.10 -58.82 16.82
CA ALA A 578 -60.13 -58.12 16.07
C ALA A 578 -61.15 -57.42 16.97
N ASP A 579 -61.61 -58.07 18.04
CA ASP A 579 -62.52 -57.47 19.01
C ASP A 579 -61.89 -56.22 19.65
N SER A 580 -60.61 -56.31 20.05
CA SER A 580 -59.87 -55.17 20.58
C SER A 580 -59.70 -54.03 19.56
N LEU A 581 -59.41 -54.35 18.29
CA LEU A 581 -59.28 -53.33 17.25
C LEU A 581 -60.63 -52.63 16.97
N VAL A 582 -61.71 -53.39 16.89
CA VAL A 582 -63.06 -52.86 16.67
C VAL A 582 -63.51 -51.98 17.84
N GLU A 583 -63.30 -52.42 19.08
CA GLU A 583 -63.64 -51.66 20.29
C GLU A 583 -62.92 -50.31 20.34
N LYS A 584 -61.66 -50.28 19.88
CA LYS A 584 -60.85 -49.06 19.77
C LYS A 584 -61.25 -48.13 18.61
N GLY A 585 -62.30 -48.45 17.86
CA GLY A 585 -62.79 -47.63 16.74
C GLY A 585 -61.84 -47.62 15.55
N HIS A 586 -61.28 -48.77 15.19
CA HIS A 586 -60.36 -48.91 14.06
C HIS A 586 -61.01 -48.54 12.72
N ALA A 587 -60.30 -47.81 11.83
CA ALA A 587 -60.82 -47.38 10.53
C ALA A 587 -61.36 -48.54 9.67
N HIS A 588 -60.68 -49.69 9.70
CA HIS A 588 -61.06 -50.90 8.97
C HIS A 588 -62.01 -51.85 9.74
N ALA A 589 -62.71 -51.39 10.78
CA ALA A 589 -63.52 -52.25 11.65
C ALA A 589 -64.52 -53.14 10.88
N SER A 590 -65.16 -52.62 9.82
CA SER A 590 -66.08 -53.41 8.98
C SER A 590 -65.37 -54.56 8.26
N ALA A 591 -64.23 -54.29 7.62
CA ALA A 591 -63.45 -55.31 6.91
C ALA A 591 -62.86 -56.35 7.87
N ILE A 592 -62.39 -55.92 9.05
CA ILE A 592 -61.90 -56.81 10.11
C ILE A 592 -63.00 -57.80 10.55
N LYS A 593 -64.23 -57.31 10.79
CA LYS A 593 -65.37 -58.18 11.15
C LYS A 593 -65.69 -59.21 10.06
N GLN A 594 -65.59 -58.81 8.78
CA GLN A 594 -65.79 -59.73 7.65
C GLN A 594 -64.74 -60.85 7.63
N TRP A 595 -63.46 -60.50 7.81
CA TRP A 595 -62.38 -61.48 7.90
C TRP A 595 -62.54 -62.43 9.09
N VAL A 596 -62.90 -61.90 10.28
CA VAL A 596 -63.20 -62.72 11.46
C VAL A 596 -64.32 -63.71 11.16
N ALA A 597 -65.44 -63.24 10.61
CA ALA A 597 -66.57 -64.11 10.29
C ALA A 597 -66.18 -65.20 9.28
N ALA A 598 -65.36 -64.86 8.27
CA ALA A 598 -64.88 -65.82 7.29
C ALA A 598 -63.97 -66.90 7.91
N VAL A 599 -62.98 -66.49 8.73
CA VAL A 599 -62.07 -67.41 9.42
C VAL A 599 -62.84 -68.30 10.41
N ASP A 600 -63.71 -67.71 11.24
CA ASP A 600 -64.47 -68.44 12.27
C ASP A 600 -65.45 -69.44 11.65
N ASN A 601 -66.19 -69.04 10.62
CA ASN A 601 -67.12 -69.95 9.92
C ASN A 601 -66.37 -71.12 9.24
N ARG A 602 -65.27 -70.83 8.53
CA ARG A 602 -64.47 -71.89 7.89
C ARG A 602 -63.86 -72.84 8.92
N TYR A 603 -63.35 -72.32 10.04
CA TYR A 603 -62.78 -73.17 11.09
C TYR A 603 -63.87 -74.01 11.79
N LYS A 604 -65.04 -73.45 12.06
CA LYS A 604 -66.17 -74.19 12.65
C LYS A 604 -66.65 -75.33 11.76
N ASP A 605 -66.75 -75.10 10.44
CA ASP A 605 -67.12 -76.14 9.48
C ASP A 605 -66.06 -77.26 9.44
N PHE A 606 -64.79 -76.88 9.25
CA PHE A 606 -63.65 -77.80 9.30
C PHE A 606 -63.63 -78.63 10.60
N SER A 607 -63.73 -77.98 11.77
CA SER A 607 -63.75 -78.65 13.07
C SER A 607 -64.94 -79.60 13.21
N SER A 608 -66.12 -79.22 12.73
CA SER A 608 -67.31 -80.08 12.76
C SER A 608 -67.12 -81.33 11.93
N ARG A 609 -66.55 -81.21 10.73
CA ARG A 609 -66.23 -82.34 9.86
C ARG A 609 -65.12 -83.22 10.43
N MET A 610 -64.11 -82.62 11.05
CA MET A 610 -63.04 -83.31 11.77
C MET A 610 -63.58 -84.16 12.94
N ASP A 611 -64.54 -83.61 13.69
CA ASP A 611 -65.22 -84.31 14.79
C ASP A 611 -66.16 -85.41 14.28
N LYS A 612 -66.85 -85.20 13.15
CA LYS A 612 -67.65 -86.24 12.49
C LYS A 612 -66.77 -87.42 12.05
N TYR A 613 -65.66 -87.15 11.37
CA TYR A 613 -64.73 -88.20 10.94
C TYR A 613 -64.19 -89.00 12.13
N ARG A 614 -63.79 -88.31 13.21
CA ARG A 614 -63.40 -88.94 14.48
C ARG A 614 -64.47 -89.87 15.02
N LYS A 615 -65.72 -89.42 15.07
CA LYS A 615 -66.85 -90.22 15.57
C LYS A 615 -67.05 -91.47 14.72
N THR A 616 -66.92 -91.36 13.39
CA THR A 616 -67.05 -92.50 12.46
C THR A 616 -65.94 -93.55 12.67
N ILE A 617 -64.68 -93.14 12.82
CA ILE A 617 -63.56 -94.06 13.13
C ILE A 617 -63.77 -94.77 14.47
N ASN A 618 -64.14 -94.01 15.52
CA ASN A 618 -64.35 -94.58 16.85
C ASN A 618 -65.56 -95.53 16.88
N LEU A 619 -66.62 -95.22 16.14
CA LEU A 619 -67.78 -96.10 16.01
C LEU A 619 -67.39 -97.42 15.32
N TYR A 620 -66.56 -97.38 14.28
CA TYR A 620 -66.07 -98.57 13.59
C TYR A 620 -65.21 -99.47 14.49
N LEU A 621 -64.29 -98.89 15.29
CA LEU A 621 -63.53 -99.62 16.32
C LEU A 621 -64.42 -100.25 17.39
N TYR A 622 -65.47 -99.54 17.81
CA TYR A 622 -66.45 -100.02 18.78
C TYR A 622 -67.33 -101.16 18.22
N THR A 623 -67.66 -101.15 16.94
CA THR A 623 -68.41 -102.24 16.29
C THR A 623 -67.54 -103.47 16.00
N ASN A 624 -66.28 -103.29 15.62
CA ASN A 624 -65.33 -104.39 15.40
C ASN A 624 -64.94 -105.11 16.70
N SER A 625 -64.92 -104.41 17.84
CA SER A 625 -64.68 -105.03 19.15
C SER A 625 -65.84 -105.94 19.61
N LYS A 626 -67.09 -105.61 19.25
CA LYS A 626 -68.30 -106.45 19.49
C LYS A 626 -68.41 -107.67 18.57
N LEU A 627 -68.00 -107.57 17.30
CA LEU A 627 -68.02 -108.72 16.36
C LEU A 627 -67.08 -109.85 16.81
N ARG A 628 -65.92 -109.54 17.41
CA ARG A 628 -65.03 -110.56 17.99
C ARG A 628 -65.55 -111.19 19.29
N THR A 629 -66.33 -110.46 20.11
CA THR A 629 -66.96 -111.05 21.30
C THR A 629 -68.14 -111.97 20.93
N CYS A 630 -68.79 -111.77 19.78
CA CYS A 630 -69.88 -112.63 19.32
C CYS A 630 -69.42 -113.95 18.67
N CYS A 631 -68.19 -114.02 18.12
CA CYS A 631 -67.67 -115.25 17.50
C CYS A 631 -66.96 -116.21 18.46
N ILE A 632 -66.71 -115.84 19.72
CA ILE A 632 -66.04 -116.72 20.72
C ILE A 632 -67.03 -117.34 21.73
N VAL A 633 -68.31 -116.90 21.77
CA VAL A 633 -69.29 -117.40 22.76
C VAL A 633 -70.28 -118.44 22.19
N ASN A 634 -70.34 -118.70 20.88
CA ASN A 634 -71.40 -119.53 20.29
C ASN A 634 -70.97 -120.96 19.86
N LYS A 635 -70.15 -121.64 20.67
CA LYS A 635 -69.88 -123.10 20.53
C LYS A 635 -69.97 -123.91 21.82
N ALA A 636 -70.19 -123.28 22.99
CA ALA A 636 -70.24 -123.99 24.28
C ALA A 636 -71.68 -124.24 24.81
N ASP A 637 -72.68 -123.46 24.40
CA ASP A 637 -74.00 -123.46 25.07
C ASP A 637 -75.12 -124.24 24.35
N ILE A 638 -74.84 -124.95 23.24
CA ILE A 638 -75.85 -125.73 22.50
C ILE A 638 -75.87 -127.23 22.84
N VAL A 639 -74.85 -127.78 23.51
CA VAL A 639 -74.87 -129.21 23.91
C VAL A 639 -75.56 -129.44 25.27
N VAL A 640 -75.61 -128.42 26.15
CA VAL A 640 -76.29 -128.54 27.46
C VAL A 640 -77.82 -128.46 27.34
N ALA A 641 -78.35 -127.95 26.22
CA ALA A 641 -79.79 -127.87 25.97
C ALA A 641 -80.42 -129.16 25.41
N VAL A 642 -79.62 -130.14 24.95
CA VAL A 642 -80.11 -131.43 24.43
C VAL A 642 -80.22 -132.50 25.53
N PHE A 643 -79.54 -132.34 26.67
CA PHE A 643 -79.60 -133.30 27.79
C PHE A 643 -80.74 -133.08 28.80
N LYS A 644 -81.54 -132.00 28.65
CA LYS A 644 -82.65 -131.66 29.58
C LYS A 644 -84.06 -131.86 29.01
N TRP A 645 -84.17 -132.45 27.81
CA TRP A 645 -85.45 -132.72 27.13
C TRP A 645 -85.90 -134.20 27.14
N GLN A 646 -85.18 -135.10 27.82
CA GLN A 646 -85.59 -136.52 27.96
C GLN A 646 -86.01 -136.90 29.40
N GLU A 647 -85.83 -136.04 30.40
CA GLU A 647 -86.31 -136.26 31.79
C GLU A 647 -87.71 -135.65 32.08
N LEU A 648 -88.42 -135.17 31.04
CA LEU A 648 -89.77 -134.62 31.13
C LEU A 648 -90.82 -135.34 30.26
N ILE A 649 -90.55 -136.60 29.88
CA ILE A 649 -91.54 -137.56 29.33
C ILE A 649 -91.63 -138.79 30.25
N ASP A 650 -91.73 -138.58 31.57
CA ASP A 650 -92.12 -139.69 32.48
C ASP A 650 -92.99 -139.27 33.67
N ILE A 651 -93.41 -138.01 33.79
CA ILE A 651 -94.27 -137.57 34.91
C ILE A 651 -95.35 -136.60 34.41
N LYS A 652 -96.10 -137.03 33.40
CA LYS A 652 -97.48 -136.56 33.18
C LYS A 652 -98.38 -137.60 32.51
N THR A 653 -98.15 -138.87 32.81
CA THR A 653 -99.13 -139.96 32.67
C THR A 653 -99.48 -140.53 34.04
N SER A 654 -99.78 -139.66 35.00
CA SER A 654 -100.58 -139.97 36.19
C SER A 654 -100.91 -138.68 36.93
N VAL A 655 -102.20 -138.52 37.25
CA VAL A 655 -102.75 -137.55 38.20
C VAL A 655 -103.05 -136.14 37.68
N LEU A 656 -103.86 -136.07 36.63
CA LEU A 656 -105.07 -135.24 36.67
C LEU A 656 -106.14 -135.99 35.87
N VAL A 657 -107.26 -136.31 36.55
CA VAL A 657 -108.51 -136.88 36.02
C VAL A 657 -108.62 -138.43 36.05
N TRP A 658 -108.66 -138.99 37.26
CA TRP A 658 -109.90 -139.61 37.74
C TRP A 658 -110.25 -138.75 38.97
N ILE A 659 -111.42 -138.13 39.07
CA ILE A 659 -112.72 -138.78 39.18
C ILE A 659 -113.80 -137.81 38.67
N ASN A 660 -114.58 -138.17 37.65
CA ASN A 660 -115.80 -138.95 37.89
C ASN A 660 -116.41 -139.51 36.59
N ILE A 661 -116.62 -140.84 36.61
CA ILE A 661 -117.12 -141.80 35.60
C ILE A 661 -116.04 -142.42 34.70
#